data_AF-A0A8T1VVN0-F1
#
_entry.id   AF-A0A8T1VVN0-F1
#
_cell.length_a   1.000
_cell.length_b   1.000
_cell.length_c   1.000
_cell.angle_alpha   90.00
_cell.angle_beta   90.00
_cell.angle_gamma   90.00
#
_symmetry.space_group_name_H-M   'P 1'
#
loop_
_entity.id
_entity.type
_entity.pdbx_description
1 polymer ?
#
loop_
_entity_poly.entity_id
_entity_poly.type
_entity_poly.pdbx_seq_one_letter_code
_entity_poly.pdbx_strand_id
1 'polypeptide(L)'
;MGLSSMDPRWARSRFLPQRLSHNGTSSVAAPGYLRQRHWPKCKQMAPTRSKASLCRLAGHARSLTCELAVSARQPPDTTPTMVTHTPKTHHNTAFEQFEKGSPTAFPKLEEAERRQQRCCCSTKAWAVVLMVVGCLTAVIGILYGTAMPAYIDSAVDDQVVRCSDDDVSEESYLDPYGDCDDCAPYYVSVYMLNASNAEDYLASNAKLQVQEMGPYVYRRRELKLDVSLSDDASTVTYKTYTYHMYEAEKSCDGCSDSDEIVSFDTGYFSVIGATGGEFNLLASVAAASFASTANTTEIVATITEHGAQMMRWMNGLNSLDPEAMKRVTNNSAVLTFLATGPEAIADLDLSGFAYNGLFVKRTASQWALGYPSLLAGLILGSNYVNTCETSMNAKCASCTGDDCLAIAADCSQCTKGAAVVAVNNVTCAIVESIYAAEYGAEEAASFLATTCGLCESVGLCAAPLPGIAESSGMDYSETAPDASSLGAYVKHTGCDDLSKIGAWVEYDGFTVAPVWVDLGERRNPTLAEINAFSSYANCDSPVANVTCFNVSGTDGTALKPGGVTITGMAKETTADSFNSYLGAAEIYITIESTGTEVDFDGVSLHRFGTPTDIFDYTDDSADIGTGVPVNGLQQLSFVTGFLSYMSGPFFIYGDTSLLEAVEMTTTNGTVMTADSMYDSDGTLLESFPSAYGTFVDIESGTGQTMSARKRSQVSYSLAGSSSAANASMSDMLWPTLPTEVVLPTYWVQEAAEAKDSVLDTFKSTLTLVKTFLPGLIALIVVGVLEVGGGVFLWRRHKQKLQMLRYGSVI
;
A
#
# COMPACT_ATOMS: atom_id res chain seq x y z
N MET A 1 9.21 -12.93 -4.69
CA MET A 1 9.74 -11.81 -3.89
C MET A 1 9.72 -10.54 -4.73
N GLY A 2 8.51 -10.13 -5.17
CA GLY A 2 8.27 -8.69 -5.31
C GLY A 2 8.48 -8.06 -3.94
N LEU A 3 9.03 -6.86 -3.90
CA LEU A 3 9.75 -6.27 -2.75
C LEU A 3 9.03 -6.17 -1.39
N SER A 4 7.90 -6.80 -1.14
CA SER A 4 7.55 -7.17 0.23
C SER A 4 8.31 -8.43 0.64
N SER A 5 9.21 -8.25 1.59
CA SER A 5 9.70 -9.33 2.46
C SER A 5 8.54 -10.26 2.88
N MET A 6 8.80 -11.56 2.85
CA MET A 6 8.08 -12.47 3.74
C MET A 6 8.29 -11.98 5.17
N ASP A 7 7.22 -11.52 5.80
CA ASP A 7 6.97 -11.37 7.24
C ASP A 7 8.17 -11.69 8.18
N PRO A 8 8.77 -10.68 8.86
CA PRO A 8 9.92 -10.86 9.75
C PRO A 8 9.58 -11.42 11.15
N ARG A 9 8.37 -11.93 11.42
CA ARG A 9 7.91 -12.28 12.79
C ARG A 9 8.68 -13.32 13.62
N TRP A 10 9.76 -13.93 13.15
CA TRP A 10 10.26 -15.14 13.83
C TRP A 10 11.67 -15.08 14.38
N ALA A 11 12.35 -13.93 14.25
CA ALA A 11 13.55 -13.67 15.03
C ALA A 11 13.24 -13.25 16.47
N ARG A 12 12.08 -12.63 16.77
CA ARG A 12 11.80 -12.07 18.10
C ARG A 12 10.30 -12.01 18.42
N SER A 13 9.79 -12.98 19.17
CA SER A 13 8.69 -12.71 20.10
C SER A 13 8.77 -13.60 21.35
N ARG A 14 9.29 -13.01 22.43
CA ARG A 14 8.88 -13.14 23.85
C ARG A 14 10.07 -12.92 24.77
N PHE A 15 10.36 -11.68 25.14
CA PHE A 15 10.93 -11.40 26.47
C PHE A 15 10.52 -10.00 26.93
N LEU A 16 9.25 -9.84 27.34
CA LEU A 16 8.90 -8.83 28.35
C LEU A 16 9.02 -9.50 29.72
N PRO A 17 9.94 -9.07 30.60
CA PRO A 17 10.00 -9.58 31.96
C PRO A 17 8.86 -8.98 32.79
N GLN A 18 8.08 -9.84 33.45
CA GLN A 18 7.28 -9.47 34.61
C GLN A 18 8.17 -8.76 35.62
N ARG A 19 7.98 -7.44 35.82
CA ARG A 19 8.57 -6.73 36.97
C ARG A 19 7.76 -7.05 38.22
N LEU A 20 8.36 -7.82 39.12
CA LEU A 20 8.02 -7.81 40.54
C LEU A 20 9.19 -7.27 41.37
N SER A 21 8.85 -6.26 42.16
CA SER A 21 9.42 -5.86 43.46
C SER A 21 10.80 -5.18 43.51
N HIS A 22 10.76 -3.89 43.89
CA HIS A 22 11.81 -3.27 44.68
C HIS A 22 11.54 -3.49 46.17
N ASN A 23 12.58 -3.95 46.86
CA ASN A 23 12.66 -4.02 48.32
C ASN A 23 12.72 -2.62 48.94
N GLY A 24 11.96 -2.42 50.01
CA GLY A 24 11.95 -1.20 50.83
C GLY A 24 11.30 -1.46 52.18
N THR A 25 12.06 -2.09 53.07
CA THR A 25 11.95 -2.14 54.54
C THR A 25 10.80 -1.38 55.22
N SER A 26 9.97 -2.06 56.02
CA SER A 26 9.98 -1.95 57.49
C SER A 26 8.77 -2.61 58.19
N SER A 27 9.12 -3.39 59.23
CA SER A 27 8.42 -3.50 60.52
C SER A 27 7.03 -4.18 60.64
N VAL A 28 7.06 -5.31 61.36
CA VAL A 28 6.27 -5.64 62.58
C VAL A 28 4.96 -6.46 62.44
N ALA A 29 5.01 -7.59 63.15
CA ALA A 29 3.96 -8.35 63.85
C ALA A 29 3.06 -9.35 63.09
N ALA A 30 3.12 -10.58 63.60
CA ALA A 30 2.20 -11.71 63.40
C ALA A 30 0.93 -11.59 64.29
N PRO A 31 0.12 -12.65 64.50
CA PRO A 31 -0.85 -13.28 63.59
C PRO A 31 -2.27 -13.39 64.22
N GLY A 32 -3.33 -13.74 63.45
CA GLY A 32 -4.58 -14.19 64.09
C GLY A 32 -5.87 -14.34 63.25
N TYR A 33 -6.23 -15.60 62.98
CA TYR A 33 -7.52 -16.27 63.25
C TYR A 33 -8.92 -15.73 62.77
N LEU A 34 -9.67 -16.64 62.12
CA LEU A 34 -11.16 -16.86 62.07
C LEU A 34 -12.02 -15.77 61.40
N ARG A 35 -13.14 -16.01 60.69
CA ARG A 35 -14.12 -17.11 60.70
C ARG A 35 -15.07 -17.01 59.48
N GLN A 36 -15.65 -18.14 59.13
CA GLN A 36 -16.77 -18.38 58.21
C GLN A 36 -18.07 -17.59 58.49
N ARG A 37 -18.90 -17.40 57.45
CA ARG A 37 -20.37 -17.66 57.35
C ARG A 37 -20.83 -17.27 55.92
N HIS A 38 -21.31 -18.18 55.06
CA HIS A 38 -22.61 -18.88 54.96
C HIS A 38 -23.51 -18.31 53.82
N TRP A 39 -23.89 -19.26 52.95
CA TRP A 39 -24.76 -19.31 51.75
C TRP A 39 -26.27 -19.02 52.05
N PRO A 40 -27.28 -19.00 51.10
CA PRO A 40 -27.37 -19.85 49.88
C PRO A 40 -28.20 -19.40 48.61
N LYS A 41 -27.93 -20.14 47.51
CA LYS A 41 -28.74 -20.72 46.40
C LYS A 41 -30.17 -20.25 46.03
N CYS A 42 -30.41 -20.20 44.71
CA CYS A 42 -31.48 -20.87 43.90
C CYS A 42 -31.04 -20.88 42.40
N LYS A 43 -30.84 -21.98 41.64
CA LYS A 43 -31.76 -22.93 40.92
C LYS A 43 -32.82 -22.21 40.05
N GLN A 44 -33.21 -22.59 38.81
CA GLN A 44 -32.88 -23.61 37.79
C GLN A 44 -33.95 -23.42 36.66
N MET A 45 -33.66 -23.61 35.35
CA MET A 45 -34.48 -24.38 34.37
C MET A 45 -34.16 -24.10 32.89
N ALA A 46 -34.03 -25.19 32.14
CA ALA A 46 -34.01 -25.29 30.67
C ALA A 46 -35.43 -25.32 30.07
N PRO A 47 -35.59 -25.43 28.73
CA PRO A 47 -36.05 -26.73 28.22
C PRO A 47 -35.47 -27.18 26.85
N THR A 48 -35.54 -28.49 26.60
CA THR A 48 -35.30 -29.19 25.33
C THR A 48 -36.56 -29.95 24.88
N ARG A 49 -36.67 -30.18 23.56
CA ARG A 49 -37.34 -31.29 22.77
C ARG A 49 -38.20 -30.73 21.62
N SER A 50 -37.84 -30.98 20.35
CA SER A 50 -37.97 -32.22 19.55
C SER A 50 -39.20 -32.17 18.62
N LYS A 51 -38.96 -32.29 17.31
CA LYS A 51 -39.64 -33.22 16.41
C LYS A 51 -38.90 -33.30 15.06
N ALA A 52 -38.61 -34.52 14.65
CA ALA A 52 -38.12 -34.91 13.34
C ALA A 52 -39.27 -35.49 12.51
N SER A 53 -39.24 -35.35 11.17
CA SER A 53 -39.52 -36.43 10.21
C SER A 53 -39.56 -35.93 8.75
N LEU A 54 -38.61 -36.45 7.95
CA LEU A 54 -38.80 -37.15 6.65
C LEU A 54 -39.69 -36.55 5.56
N CYS A 55 -39.10 -36.30 4.38
CA CYS A 55 -39.38 -37.07 3.15
C CYS A 55 -38.39 -36.75 2.01
N ARG A 56 -37.75 -37.80 1.46
CA ARG A 56 -37.08 -37.86 0.15
C ARG A 56 -38.10 -38.21 -0.94
N LEU A 57 -37.86 -37.76 -2.18
CA LEU A 57 -38.04 -38.42 -3.50
C LEU A 57 -37.98 -37.29 -4.57
N ALA A 58 -36.92 -37.15 -5.38
CA ALA A 58 -36.61 -37.88 -6.62
C ALA A 58 -37.65 -37.68 -7.75
N GLY A 59 -37.21 -37.16 -8.91
CA GLY A 59 -37.96 -37.28 -10.17
C GLY A 59 -37.68 -36.21 -11.24
N HIS A 60 -36.95 -36.60 -12.28
CA HIS A 60 -36.72 -35.91 -13.56
C HIS A 60 -37.98 -35.34 -14.26
N ALA A 61 -37.81 -34.28 -15.06
CA ALA A 61 -37.74 -34.35 -16.55
C ALA A 61 -38.20 -33.06 -17.28
N ARG A 62 -37.32 -32.58 -18.17
CA ARG A 62 -37.53 -32.09 -19.56
C ARG A 62 -38.53 -30.96 -19.88
N SER A 63 -37.95 -29.90 -20.44
CA SER A 63 -38.18 -29.32 -21.78
C SER A 63 -39.60 -28.96 -22.22
N LEU A 64 -39.80 -27.68 -22.54
CA LEU A 64 -40.35 -27.27 -23.84
C LEU A 64 -40.08 -25.76 -24.10
N THR A 65 -39.35 -25.54 -25.19
CA THR A 65 -39.15 -24.31 -25.95
C THR A 65 -40.43 -23.82 -26.63
N CYS A 66 -40.53 -22.51 -26.89
CA CYS A 66 -41.19 -22.00 -28.10
C CYS A 66 -40.57 -20.67 -28.53
N GLU A 67 -39.80 -20.72 -29.63
CA GLU A 67 -39.42 -19.59 -30.48
C GLU A 67 -40.56 -19.22 -31.45
N LEU A 68 -40.54 -17.96 -31.91
CA LEU A 68 -40.71 -17.46 -33.30
C LEU A 68 -41.06 -15.96 -33.23
N ALA A 69 -40.59 -14.98 -34.02
CA ALA A 69 -39.39 -14.66 -34.80
C ALA A 69 -39.83 -13.59 -35.86
N VAL A 70 -38.86 -12.81 -36.39
CA VAL A 70 -38.84 -12.13 -37.73
C VAL A 70 -39.59 -10.76 -37.83
N SER A 71 -39.09 -9.66 -38.44
CA SER A 71 -37.83 -9.28 -39.12
C SER A 71 -37.79 -7.77 -39.45
N ALA A 72 -36.56 -7.30 -39.71
CA ALA A 72 -36.01 -5.98 -40.06
C ALA A 72 -36.42 -5.32 -41.41
N ARG A 73 -36.13 -3.99 -41.57
CA ARG A 73 -35.15 -3.38 -42.52
C ARG A 73 -35.28 -1.83 -42.70
N GLN A 74 -34.10 -1.19 -42.83
CA GLN A 74 -33.69 0.17 -43.31
C GLN A 74 -33.82 0.35 -44.86
N PRO A 75 -33.36 1.42 -45.59
CA PRO A 75 -32.83 2.80 -45.32
C PRO A 75 -33.39 3.90 -46.36
N PRO A 76 -32.64 4.88 -46.97
CA PRO A 76 -32.32 6.26 -46.52
C PRO A 76 -32.58 7.44 -47.53
N ASP A 77 -32.11 8.65 -47.14
CA ASP A 77 -31.63 9.84 -47.89
C ASP A 77 -32.56 10.94 -48.47
N THR A 78 -32.30 12.21 -48.07
CA THR A 78 -31.89 13.37 -48.93
C THR A 78 -31.89 14.73 -48.18
N THR A 79 -30.81 15.52 -48.34
CA THR A 79 -30.66 16.98 -48.06
C THR A 79 -30.84 17.81 -49.36
N PRO A 80 -30.70 19.17 -49.47
CA PRO A 80 -30.46 20.28 -48.49
C PRO A 80 -31.34 21.55 -48.72
N THR A 81 -31.26 22.59 -47.85
CA THR A 81 -31.23 24.04 -48.24
C THR A 81 -31.00 24.99 -47.04
N MET A 82 -30.08 25.96 -47.22
CA MET A 82 -29.86 27.11 -46.34
C MET A 82 -30.85 28.26 -46.65
N VAL A 83 -31.10 29.15 -45.67
CA VAL A 83 -30.93 30.64 -45.73
C VAL A 83 -31.90 31.40 -44.79
N THR A 84 -31.29 32.04 -43.78
CA THR A 84 -31.52 33.34 -43.10
C THR A 84 -32.82 33.76 -42.36
N HIS A 85 -32.54 34.57 -41.32
CA HIS A 85 -33.32 35.65 -40.66
C HIS A 85 -34.14 35.35 -39.38
N THR A 86 -33.55 35.73 -38.24
CA THR A 86 -34.23 36.35 -37.07
C THR A 86 -34.85 37.73 -37.43
N PRO A 87 -35.80 38.34 -36.68
CA PRO A 87 -36.15 38.11 -35.26
C PRO A 87 -37.66 38.23 -34.84
N LYS A 88 -37.90 37.98 -33.53
CA LYS A 88 -38.96 38.51 -32.61
C LYS A 88 -40.38 37.87 -32.54
N THR A 89 -40.74 37.56 -31.27
CA THR A 89 -42.05 37.72 -30.56
C THR A 89 -43.26 36.89 -31.04
N HIS A 90 -44.20 36.38 -30.23
CA HIS A 90 -44.71 36.65 -28.88
C HIS A 90 -45.57 35.43 -28.42
N HIS A 91 -45.69 35.17 -27.10
CA HIS A 91 -46.90 34.84 -26.29
C HIS A 91 -48.07 34.00 -26.88
N ASN A 92 -48.79 33.10 -26.19
CA ASN A 92 -49.36 33.05 -24.83
C ASN A 92 -50.21 31.73 -24.73
N THR A 93 -50.26 30.92 -23.66
CA THR A 93 -51.00 30.96 -22.35
C THR A 93 -52.02 29.83 -22.20
N ALA A 94 -52.02 29.18 -21.02
CA ALA A 94 -53.17 28.86 -20.16
C ALA A 94 -52.57 28.47 -18.78
N PHE A 95 -52.92 29.09 -17.64
CA PHE A 95 -54.20 28.96 -16.96
C PHE A 95 -54.54 30.16 -16.04
N GLU A 96 -55.80 30.58 -16.20
CA GLU A 96 -56.79 31.30 -15.38
C GLU A 96 -56.44 32.18 -14.16
N GLN A 97 -56.96 33.40 -14.26
CA GLN A 97 -57.18 34.40 -13.21
C GLN A 97 -58.63 34.90 -13.36
N PHE A 98 -59.40 34.97 -12.27
CA PHE A 98 -60.73 35.60 -12.27
C PHE A 98 -60.61 37.08 -11.90
N GLU A 99 -60.99 37.96 -12.83
CA GLU A 99 -61.22 39.39 -12.65
C GLU A 99 -62.73 39.72 -12.64
N LYS A 100 -63.10 40.74 -11.87
CA LYS A 100 -64.00 41.88 -12.20
C LYS A 100 -64.37 42.59 -10.89
N GLY A 101 -64.50 43.91 -10.75
CA GLY A 101 -64.42 45.07 -11.64
C GLY A 101 -64.94 46.28 -10.84
N SER A 102 -64.36 47.47 -11.06
CA SER A 102 -64.75 48.74 -10.42
C SER A 102 -66.10 49.26 -10.97
N PRO A 103 -66.85 50.10 -10.22
CA PRO A 103 -66.89 51.50 -10.65
C PRO A 103 -66.98 52.56 -9.52
N THR A 104 -66.71 53.76 -9.98
CA THR A 104 -66.59 55.08 -9.35
C THR A 104 -67.78 55.64 -8.56
N ALA A 105 -67.44 56.64 -7.74
CA ALA A 105 -68.19 57.84 -7.33
C ALA A 105 -68.74 57.88 -5.89
N PHE A 106 -68.21 58.88 -5.17
CA PHE A 106 -68.46 59.24 -3.77
C PHE A 106 -69.92 59.66 -3.49
N PRO A 107 -70.46 59.26 -2.33
CA PRO A 107 -71.26 60.14 -1.52
C PRO A 107 -70.57 60.45 -0.19
N LYS A 108 -70.67 61.74 0.19
CA LYS A 108 -70.43 62.24 1.54
C LYS A 108 -71.34 61.50 2.54
N LEU A 109 -70.81 61.24 3.73
CA LEU A 109 -71.49 61.22 5.04
C LEU A 109 -70.41 60.82 6.06
N GLU A 110 -69.88 61.77 6.81
CA GLU A 110 -70.36 62.24 8.12
C GLU A 110 -69.64 61.50 9.25
N GLU A 111 -69.28 62.30 10.25
CA GLU A 111 -68.20 62.08 11.20
C GLU A 111 -68.49 60.91 12.16
N ALA A 112 -67.49 60.04 12.31
CA ALA A 112 -67.30 59.23 13.51
C ALA A 112 -65.83 59.31 13.91
N GLU A 113 -65.61 59.87 15.09
CA GLU A 113 -64.35 60.31 15.67
C GLU A 113 -63.24 59.23 15.60
N ARG A 114 -62.24 59.45 14.75
CA ARG A 114 -60.95 58.73 14.87
C ARG A 114 -60.17 59.32 16.03
N ARG A 115 -60.13 58.58 17.15
CA ARG A 115 -58.99 58.63 18.08
C ARG A 115 -57.73 58.23 17.31
N GLN A 116 -57.02 59.25 16.87
CA GLN A 116 -55.73 59.15 16.19
C GLN A 116 -54.66 58.75 17.20
N GLN A 117 -54.47 57.46 17.42
CA GLN A 117 -53.28 56.96 18.11
C GLN A 117 -52.14 56.87 17.08
N ARG A 118 -51.53 58.02 16.80
CA ARG A 118 -50.21 58.11 16.16
C ARG A 118 -49.18 57.44 17.09
N CYS A 119 -48.84 56.19 16.86
CA CYS A 119 -47.56 55.65 17.35
C CYS A 119 -46.44 56.23 16.50
N CYS A 120 -46.05 57.47 16.80
CA CYS A 120 -44.78 58.02 16.39
C CYS A 120 -43.67 57.21 17.09
N CYS A 121 -42.97 56.33 16.37
CA CYS A 121 -41.64 55.90 16.82
C CYS A 121 -40.77 57.16 16.88
N SER A 122 -40.53 57.67 18.08
CA SER A 122 -39.76 58.90 18.29
C SER A 122 -38.40 58.79 17.61
N THR A 123 -37.89 59.89 17.03
CA THR A 123 -36.53 59.96 16.46
C THR A 123 -35.45 59.49 17.45
N LYS A 124 -35.75 59.56 18.75
CA LYS A 124 -34.95 59.01 19.86
C LYS A 124 -34.82 57.48 19.80
N ALA A 125 -35.92 56.76 19.55
CA ALA A 125 -35.92 55.30 19.51
C ALA A 125 -35.04 54.78 18.36
N TRP A 126 -35.19 55.34 17.16
CA TRP A 126 -34.36 54.99 16.01
C TRP A 126 -32.88 55.35 16.19
N ALA A 127 -32.57 56.48 16.84
CA ALA A 127 -31.19 56.84 17.16
C ALA A 127 -30.54 55.82 18.11
N VAL A 128 -31.27 55.36 19.15
CA VAL A 128 -30.77 54.34 20.09
C VAL A 128 -30.62 52.98 19.40
N VAL A 129 -31.58 52.56 18.59
CA VAL A 129 -31.51 51.29 17.85
C VAL A 129 -30.29 51.27 16.92
N LEU A 130 -30.04 52.33 16.15
CA LEU A 130 -28.87 52.39 15.25
C LEU A 130 -27.53 52.38 16.00
N MET A 131 -27.46 53.04 17.17
CA MET A 131 -26.24 52.98 17.99
C MET A 131 -26.01 51.58 18.56
N VAL A 132 -27.06 50.92 19.07
CA VAL A 132 -26.95 49.56 19.64
C VAL A 132 -26.63 48.54 18.55
N VAL A 133 -27.35 48.57 17.43
CA VAL A 133 -27.11 47.68 16.29
C VAL A 133 -25.70 47.91 15.73
N GLY A 134 -25.29 49.16 15.49
CA GLY A 134 -23.94 49.44 15.00
C GLY A 134 -22.82 48.97 15.94
N CYS A 135 -23.01 49.09 17.25
CA CYS A 135 -22.09 48.49 18.22
C CYS A 135 -22.08 46.96 18.15
N LEU A 136 -23.24 46.31 18.04
CA LEU A 136 -23.34 44.85 17.89
C LEU A 136 -22.71 44.38 16.58
N THR A 137 -22.96 45.05 15.46
CA THR A 137 -22.35 44.75 14.15
C THR A 137 -20.83 44.84 14.21
N ALA A 138 -20.28 45.87 14.86
CA ALA A 138 -18.84 46.01 15.04
C ALA A 138 -18.25 44.88 15.94
N VAL A 139 -18.95 44.51 17.02
CA VAL A 139 -18.54 43.39 17.88
C VAL A 139 -18.58 42.06 17.12
N ILE A 140 -19.63 41.81 16.33
CA ILE A 140 -19.73 40.63 15.47
C ILE A 140 -18.60 40.63 14.45
N GLY A 141 -18.27 41.77 13.84
CA GLY A 141 -17.12 41.91 12.94
C GLY A 141 -15.82 41.50 13.61
N ILE A 142 -15.56 42.00 14.83
CA ILE A 142 -14.37 41.64 15.61
C ILE A 142 -14.34 40.14 15.92
N LEU A 143 -15.45 39.56 16.39
CA LEU A 143 -15.54 38.13 16.66
C LEU A 143 -15.34 37.29 15.39
N TYR A 144 -15.92 37.70 14.27
CA TYR A 144 -15.74 37.06 12.97
C TYR A 144 -14.28 37.10 12.51
N GLY A 145 -13.57 38.21 12.71
CA GLY A 145 -12.16 38.34 12.33
C GLY A 145 -11.17 37.72 13.32
N THR A 146 -11.58 37.33 14.54
CA THR A 146 -10.64 36.85 15.58
C THR A 146 -10.98 35.48 16.14
N ALA A 147 -12.24 35.21 16.46
CA ALA A 147 -12.67 33.91 16.99
C ALA A 147 -12.90 32.89 15.86
N MET A 148 -13.44 33.31 14.71
CA MET A 148 -13.66 32.38 13.59
C MET A 148 -12.36 31.79 13.02
N PRO A 149 -11.28 32.58 12.79
CA PRO A 149 -10.01 32.01 12.36
C PRO A 149 -9.47 30.99 13.36
N ALA A 150 -9.48 31.30 14.66
CA ALA A 150 -9.01 30.37 15.69
C ALA A 150 -9.85 29.09 15.78
N TYR A 151 -11.16 29.16 15.54
CA TYR A 151 -12.01 27.99 15.47
C TYR A 151 -11.70 27.11 14.26
N ILE A 152 -11.50 27.73 13.08
CA ILE A 152 -11.13 26.97 11.86
C ILE A 152 -9.72 26.42 11.96
N ASP A 153 -8.78 27.16 12.55
CA ASP A 153 -7.41 26.71 12.82
C ASP A 153 -7.42 25.43 13.68
N SER A 154 -8.16 25.45 14.80
CA SER A 154 -8.38 24.25 15.62
C SER A 154 -9.04 23.11 14.85
N ALA A 155 -10.03 23.40 13.99
CA ALA A 155 -10.70 22.37 13.20
C ALA A 155 -9.79 21.75 12.12
N VAL A 156 -8.85 22.52 11.57
CA VAL A 156 -7.83 22.03 10.63
C VAL A 156 -6.83 21.12 11.35
N ASP A 157 -6.37 21.53 12.53
CA ASP A 157 -5.50 20.69 13.37
C ASP A 157 -6.21 19.39 13.78
N ASP A 158 -7.49 19.48 14.19
CA ASP A 158 -8.31 18.33 14.60
C ASP A 158 -8.61 17.38 13.42
N GLN A 159 -8.62 17.86 12.17
CA GLN A 159 -8.91 17.04 10.99
C GLN A 159 -7.76 16.08 10.63
N VAL A 160 -6.52 16.43 10.94
CA VAL A 160 -5.35 15.59 10.61
C VAL A 160 -5.01 14.58 11.69
N VAL A 161 -5.38 14.86 12.94
CA VAL A 161 -5.14 13.95 14.08
C VAL A 161 -6.32 13.02 14.32
N ARG A 162 -6.08 11.90 15.01
CA ARG A 162 -7.11 10.94 15.42
C ARG A 162 -6.95 10.65 16.91
N CYS A 163 -7.75 11.32 17.74
CA CYS A 163 -7.51 11.44 19.18
C CYS A 163 -8.57 10.74 20.06
N SER A 164 -9.60 10.17 19.45
CA SER A 164 -10.66 9.44 20.15
C SER A 164 -10.97 8.10 19.48
N ASP A 165 -11.58 7.18 20.25
CA ASP A 165 -12.06 5.89 19.74
C ASP A 165 -13.06 6.07 18.60
N ASP A 166 -13.86 7.15 18.65
CA ASP A 166 -14.81 7.48 17.57
C ASP A 166 -14.03 7.81 16.28
N ASP A 167 -12.97 8.63 16.35
CA ASP A 167 -12.15 9.01 15.18
C ASP A 167 -11.49 7.82 14.50
N VAL A 168 -10.98 6.86 15.28
CA VAL A 168 -10.30 5.66 14.75
C VAL A 168 -11.27 4.54 14.38
N SER A 169 -12.56 4.72 14.67
CA SER A 169 -13.65 3.83 14.25
C SER A 169 -14.35 4.29 12.96
N GLU A 170 -14.03 5.49 12.47
CA GLU A 170 -14.56 6.00 11.21
C GLU A 170 -14.16 5.12 10.02
N GLU A 171 -15.07 4.98 9.06
CA GLU A 171 -14.81 4.21 7.84
C GLU A 171 -13.60 4.73 7.07
N SER A 172 -13.41 6.05 7.02
CA SER A 172 -12.25 6.71 6.39
C SER A 172 -10.92 6.41 7.09
N TYR A 173 -10.95 5.99 8.37
CA TYR A 173 -9.75 5.54 9.06
C TYR A 173 -9.52 4.04 8.90
N LEU A 174 -10.58 3.24 9.02
CA LEU A 174 -10.54 1.77 8.93
C LEU A 174 -10.24 1.28 7.51
N ASP A 175 -10.73 1.99 6.50
CA ASP A 175 -10.47 1.78 5.08
C ASP A 175 -10.26 3.10 4.33
N PRO A 176 -9.08 3.74 4.47
CA PRO A 176 -8.81 5.05 3.88
C PRO A 176 -8.89 5.08 2.34
N TYR A 177 -8.82 3.91 1.71
CA TYR A 177 -8.85 3.74 0.25
C TYR A 177 -10.21 3.21 -0.25
N GLY A 178 -11.20 3.23 0.64
CA GLY A 178 -12.57 2.81 0.39
C GLY A 178 -13.37 3.74 -0.51
N ASP A 179 -14.69 3.53 -0.51
CA ASP A 179 -15.62 4.27 -1.36
C ASP A 179 -16.27 5.46 -0.65
N CYS A 180 -15.95 5.70 0.64
CA CYS A 180 -16.49 6.80 1.42
C CYS A 180 -16.12 8.19 0.87
N ASP A 181 -16.89 9.22 1.23
CA ASP A 181 -16.72 10.59 0.69
C ASP A 181 -15.34 11.20 1.02
N ASP A 182 -14.79 10.85 2.19
CA ASP A 182 -13.49 11.31 2.69
C ASP A 182 -12.34 10.33 2.38
N CYS A 183 -12.62 9.22 1.69
CA CYS A 183 -11.64 8.22 1.28
C CYS A 183 -10.98 8.63 -0.04
N ALA A 184 -9.69 8.34 -0.23
CA ALA A 184 -8.97 8.61 -1.48
C ALA A 184 -8.60 7.29 -2.17
N PRO A 185 -9.07 7.01 -3.40
CA PRO A 185 -8.75 5.73 -4.04
C PRO A 185 -7.25 5.63 -4.31
N TYR A 186 -6.68 4.48 -3.95
CA TYR A 186 -5.26 4.19 -4.12
C TYR A 186 -5.06 3.21 -5.26
N TYR A 187 -4.16 3.52 -6.18
CA TYR A 187 -3.88 2.70 -7.35
C TYR A 187 -2.42 2.30 -7.39
N VAL A 188 -2.18 1.03 -7.69
CA VAL A 188 -0.86 0.47 -7.96
C VAL A 188 -0.79 0.16 -9.45
N SER A 189 0.06 0.88 -10.17
CA SER A 189 0.31 0.65 -11.60
C SER A 189 1.62 -0.14 -11.76
N VAL A 190 1.53 -1.34 -12.33
CA VAL A 190 2.66 -2.23 -12.55
C VAL A 190 3.13 -2.12 -13.99
N TYR A 191 4.43 -1.89 -14.18
CA TYR A 191 5.10 -1.84 -15.48
C TYR A 191 6.16 -2.93 -15.52
N MET A 192 5.89 -3.97 -16.29
CA MET A 192 6.79 -5.09 -16.41
C MET A 192 7.82 -4.84 -17.52
N LEU A 193 9.06 -5.27 -17.31
CA LEU A 193 10.08 -5.26 -18.35
C LEU A 193 10.18 -6.67 -18.92
N ASN A 194 9.37 -6.94 -19.94
CA ASN A 194 9.25 -8.24 -20.60
C ASN A 194 10.54 -8.59 -21.34
N ALA A 195 11.17 -9.70 -20.99
CA ALA A 195 12.40 -10.18 -21.61
C ALA A 195 12.11 -10.81 -22.98
N SER A 196 12.33 -10.05 -24.06
CA SER A 196 11.96 -10.44 -25.43
C SER A 196 12.91 -11.47 -26.06
N ASN A 197 14.15 -11.56 -25.57
CA ASN A 197 15.19 -12.47 -26.07
C ASN A 197 15.76 -13.40 -24.98
N ALA A 198 14.95 -13.78 -24.00
CA ALA A 198 15.38 -14.59 -22.85
C ALA A 198 16.11 -15.90 -23.27
N GLU A 199 15.62 -16.61 -24.29
CA GLU A 199 16.29 -17.84 -24.79
C GLU A 199 17.69 -17.58 -25.34
N ASP A 200 17.87 -16.50 -26.11
CA ASP A 200 19.17 -16.11 -26.67
C ASP A 200 20.13 -15.64 -25.57
N TYR A 201 19.62 -14.91 -24.57
CA TYR A 201 20.38 -14.52 -23.39
C TYR A 201 20.92 -15.75 -22.65
N LEU A 202 20.06 -16.72 -22.35
CA LEU A 202 20.44 -17.95 -21.64
C LEU A 202 21.41 -18.82 -22.46
N ALA A 203 21.20 -18.94 -23.77
CA ALA A 203 21.98 -19.83 -24.62
C ALA A 203 23.34 -19.27 -25.04
N SER A 204 23.47 -17.94 -25.18
CA SER A 204 24.62 -17.32 -25.83
C SER A 204 25.26 -16.17 -25.05
N ASN A 205 24.74 -15.82 -23.87
CA ASN A 205 25.10 -14.61 -23.13
C ASN A 205 24.90 -13.33 -23.98
N ALA A 206 23.91 -13.33 -24.88
CA ALA A 206 23.54 -12.12 -25.62
C ALA A 206 23.13 -11.01 -24.65
N LYS A 207 23.25 -9.74 -25.06
CA LYS A 207 22.73 -8.62 -24.27
C LYS A 207 21.22 -8.79 -24.08
N LEU A 208 20.73 -8.72 -22.83
CA LEU A 208 19.31 -8.86 -22.55
C LEU A 208 18.54 -7.68 -23.15
N GLN A 209 17.45 -7.97 -23.84
CA GLN A 209 16.51 -7.00 -24.37
C GLN A 209 15.21 -7.10 -23.58
N VAL A 210 14.78 -5.97 -23.02
CA VAL A 210 13.53 -5.88 -22.27
C VAL A 210 12.63 -4.81 -22.85
N GLN A 211 11.34 -5.11 -22.93
CA GLN A 211 10.30 -4.21 -23.40
C GLN A 211 9.31 -3.93 -22.28
N GLU A 212 9.08 -2.65 -22.01
CA GLU A 212 8.10 -2.19 -21.04
C GLU A 212 6.66 -2.51 -21.51
N MET A 213 5.95 -3.27 -20.68
CA MET A 213 4.54 -3.61 -20.82
C MET A 213 3.77 -3.07 -19.61
N GLY A 214 2.73 -2.28 -19.87
CA GLY A 214 1.91 -1.65 -18.84
C GLY A 214 1.49 -0.22 -19.21
N PRO A 215 0.85 0.50 -18.27
CA PRO A 215 0.55 0.04 -16.91
C PRO A 215 -0.55 -1.02 -16.85
N TYR A 216 -0.35 -2.02 -15.98
CA TYR A 216 -1.42 -2.85 -15.42
C TYR A 216 -1.85 -2.24 -14.10
N VAL A 217 -3.05 -1.67 -14.04
CA VAL A 217 -3.50 -0.89 -12.87
C VAL A 217 -4.39 -1.72 -11.97
N TYR A 218 -4.09 -1.69 -10.68
CA TYR A 218 -4.88 -2.33 -9.64
C TYR A 218 -5.30 -1.30 -8.59
N ARG A 219 -6.58 -1.30 -8.24
CA ARG A 219 -7.10 -0.52 -7.11
C ARG A 219 -6.81 -1.27 -5.81
N ARG A 220 -6.10 -0.62 -4.90
CA ARG A 220 -5.78 -1.12 -3.56
C ARG A 220 -6.91 -0.79 -2.58
N ARG A 221 -7.22 -1.75 -1.71
CA ARG A 221 -7.98 -1.57 -0.48
C ARG A 221 -7.08 -1.89 0.70
N GLU A 222 -7.25 -1.19 1.81
CA GLU A 222 -6.48 -1.40 3.03
C GLU A 222 -7.44 -1.46 4.21
N LEU A 223 -7.46 -2.57 4.93
CA LEU A 223 -8.43 -2.81 6.00
C LEU A 223 -7.71 -2.95 7.33
N LYS A 224 -7.95 -1.98 8.23
CA LYS A 224 -7.39 -1.99 9.58
C LYS A 224 -8.26 -2.80 10.54
N LEU A 225 -7.61 -3.65 11.31
CA LEU A 225 -8.16 -4.55 12.31
C LEU A 225 -7.56 -4.25 13.68
N ASP A 226 -8.23 -4.66 14.74
CA ASP A 226 -7.76 -4.55 16.13
C ASP A 226 -7.25 -3.13 16.51
N VAL A 227 -7.92 -2.08 15.98
CA VAL A 227 -7.50 -0.69 16.17
C VAL A 227 -7.70 -0.27 17.63
N SER A 228 -6.68 0.34 18.23
CA SER A 228 -6.73 0.84 19.60
C SER A 228 -5.80 2.03 19.81
N LEU A 229 -6.27 3.01 20.58
CA LEU A 229 -5.46 4.15 21.03
C LEU A 229 -4.74 3.83 22.34
N SER A 230 -3.59 4.46 22.51
CA SER A 230 -2.90 4.55 23.82
C SER A 230 -3.70 5.39 24.82
N ASP A 231 -3.43 5.21 26.11
CA ASP A 231 -4.16 5.91 27.20
C ASP A 231 -4.13 7.45 27.08
N ASP A 232 -3.07 8.00 26.48
CA ASP A 232 -2.89 9.44 26.23
C ASP A 232 -3.19 9.85 24.78
N ALA A 233 -3.69 8.90 23.97
CA ALA A 233 -3.94 9.04 22.54
C ALA A 233 -2.72 9.48 21.70
N SER A 234 -1.48 9.40 22.21
CA SER A 234 -0.25 9.78 21.49
C SER A 234 0.09 8.84 20.34
N THR A 235 -0.35 7.59 20.47
CA THR A 235 -0.10 6.51 19.51
C THR A 235 -1.35 5.67 19.27
N VAL A 236 -1.46 5.16 18.04
CA VAL A 236 -2.49 4.22 17.61
C VAL A 236 -1.84 2.90 17.19
N THR A 237 -2.41 1.79 17.64
CA THR A 237 -1.99 0.43 17.29
C THR A 237 -3.09 -0.23 16.46
N TYR A 238 -2.72 -0.87 15.36
CA TYR A 238 -3.64 -1.64 14.52
C TYR A 238 -2.91 -2.77 13.80
N LYS A 239 -3.67 -3.68 13.20
CA LYS A 239 -3.17 -4.64 12.20
C LYS A 239 -3.82 -4.31 10.87
N THR A 240 -3.22 -4.67 9.74
CA THR A 240 -3.83 -4.38 8.45
C THR A 240 -3.59 -5.49 7.45
N TYR A 241 -4.52 -5.63 6.51
CA TYR A 241 -4.34 -6.41 5.30
C TYR A 241 -4.82 -5.63 4.08
N THR A 242 -4.27 -5.96 2.92
CA THR A 242 -4.63 -5.34 1.64
C THR A 242 -5.23 -6.35 0.70
N TYR A 243 -5.98 -5.85 -0.28
CA TYR A 243 -6.30 -6.60 -1.48
C TYR A 243 -6.40 -5.64 -2.67
N HIS A 244 -6.31 -6.21 -3.86
CA HIS A 244 -6.08 -5.45 -5.09
C HIS A 244 -7.01 -5.94 -6.20
N MET A 245 -7.72 -5.01 -6.85
CA MET A 245 -8.67 -5.31 -7.93
C MET A 245 -8.19 -4.70 -9.23
N TYR A 246 -8.19 -5.48 -10.31
CA TYR A 246 -7.76 -4.99 -11.63
C TYR A 246 -8.72 -3.91 -12.18
N GLU A 247 -8.15 -2.81 -12.69
CA GLU A 247 -8.86 -1.66 -13.23
C GLU A 247 -8.55 -1.52 -14.73
N ALA A 248 -9.36 -2.16 -15.56
CA ALA A 248 -9.17 -2.19 -17.01
C ALA A 248 -9.18 -0.78 -17.64
N GLU A 249 -10.06 0.12 -17.18
CA GLU A 249 -10.19 1.49 -17.73
C GLU A 249 -9.00 2.40 -17.40
N LYS A 250 -8.20 2.05 -16.39
CA LYS A 250 -7.00 2.80 -16.00
C LYS A 250 -5.71 2.16 -16.52
N SER A 251 -5.80 0.94 -17.03
CA SER A 251 -4.68 0.22 -17.64
C SER A 251 -4.43 0.70 -19.07
N CYS A 252 -3.29 0.32 -19.65
CA CYS A 252 -2.98 0.64 -21.05
C CYS A 252 -4.03 0.11 -22.05
N ASP A 253 -4.18 0.81 -23.17
CA ASP A 253 -5.10 0.43 -24.24
C ASP A 253 -4.80 -1.00 -24.73
N GLY A 254 -5.80 -1.89 -24.61
CA GLY A 254 -5.70 -3.28 -25.03
C GLY A 254 -5.00 -4.22 -24.03
N CYS A 255 -4.58 -3.73 -22.88
CA CYS A 255 -3.97 -4.54 -21.84
C CYS A 255 -5.02 -5.33 -21.05
N SER A 256 -4.63 -6.53 -20.63
CA SER A 256 -5.41 -7.38 -19.73
C SER A 256 -4.50 -7.90 -18.61
N ASP A 257 -5.06 -8.08 -17.43
CA ASP A 257 -4.38 -8.79 -16.33
C ASP A 257 -4.05 -10.26 -16.65
N SER A 258 -4.56 -10.80 -17.75
CA SER A 258 -4.19 -12.11 -18.31
C SER A 258 -3.02 -12.09 -19.29
N ASP A 259 -2.48 -10.91 -19.65
CA ASP A 259 -1.36 -10.79 -20.57
C ASP A 259 -0.14 -11.56 -20.05
N GLU A 260 0.49 -12.35 -20.93
CA GLU A 260 1.66 -13.15 -20.58
C GLU A 260 2.95 -12.34 -20.69
N ILE A 261 3.72 -12.31 -19.61
CA ILE A 261 4.99 -11.60 -19.51
C ILE A 261 6.09 -12.57 -19.06
N VAL A 262 7.23 -12.51 -19.74
CA VAL A 262 8.45 -13.24 -19.40
C VAL A 262 9.34 -12.36 -18.54
N SER A 263 9.64 -12.80 -17.31
CA SER A 263 10.55 -12.09 -16.41
C SER A 263 11.24 -13.07 -15.45
N PHE A 264 12.11 -12.55 -14.58
CA PHE A 264 12.88 -13.38 -13.64
C PHE A 264 11.99 -14.07 -12.59
N ASP A 265 12.19 -15.37 -12.39
CA ASP A 265 11.50 -16.13 -11.34
C ASP A 265 12.09 -15.78 -9.96
N THR A 266 11.44 -14.85 -9.27
CA THR A 266 11.86 -14.42 -7.93
C THR A 266 11.86 -15.55 -6.89
N GLY A 267 10.99 -16.55 -7.05
CA GLY A 267 10.95 -17.72 -6.17
C GLY A 267 12.16 -18.61 -6.39
N TYR A 268 12.49 -18.84 -7.66
CA TYR A 268 13.70 -19.57 -8.06
C TYR A 268 14.96 -18.89 -7.53
N PHE A 269 15.11 -17.57 -7.75
CA PHE A 269 16.25 -16.78 -7.27
C PHE A 269 16.42 -16.89 -5.74
N SER A 270 15.32 -16.76 -5.00
CA SER A 270 15.35 -16.88 -3.55
C SER A 270 15.81 -18.27 -3.09
N VAL A 271 15.30 -19.33 -3.72
CA VAL A 271 15.64 -20.70 -3.34
C VAL A 271 17.10 -21.02 -3.65
N ILE A 272 17.59 -20.74 -4.85
CA ILE A 272 18.99 -21.03 -5.21
C ILE A 272 19.96 -20.11 -4.46
N GLY A 273 19.54 -18.87 -4.15
CA GLY A 273 20.30 -17.95 -3.30
C GLY A 273 20.51 -18.54 -1.91
N ALA A 274 19.41 -18.95 -1.26
CA ALA A 274 19.41 -19.53 0.08
C ALA A 274 20.24 -20.82 0.21
N THR A 275 20.37 -21.60 -0.87
CA THR A 275 21.21 -22.81 -0.89
C THR A 275 22.65 -22.57 -1.34
N GLY A 276 22.96 -21.38 -1.86
CA GLY A 276 24.28 -21.07 -2.40
C GLY A 276 24.51 -21.56 -3.83
N GLY A 277 23.45 -21.95 -4.54
CA GLY A 277 23.45 -22.45 -5.92
C GLY A 277 22.56 -23.68 -6.13
N GLU A 278 22.32 -24.03 -7.40
CA GLU A 278 21.52 -25.20 -7.81
C GLU A 278 22.14 -26.53 -7.36
N PHE A 279 23.47 -26.65 -7.39
CA PHE A 279 24.16 -27.86 -6.94
C PHE A 279 23.81 -28.20 -5.47
N ASN A 280 23.88 -27.20 -4.59
CA ASN A 280 23.60 -27.39 -3.17
C ASN A 280 22.11 -27.62 -2.90
N LEU A 281 21.24 -26.97 -3.68
CA LEU A 281 19.81 -27.25 -3.67
C LEU A 281 19.56 -28.73 -3.95
N LEU A 282 20.09 -29.25 -5.07
CA LEU A 282 19.92 -30.64 -5.43
C LEU A 282 20.55 -31.61 -4.43
N ALA A 283 21.72 -31.29 -3.88
CA ALA A 283 22.35 -32.09 -2.84
C ALA A 283 21.47 -32.17 -1.59
N SER A 284 20.82 -31.07 -1.19
CA SER A 284 19.88 -31.03 -0.06
C SER A 284 18.63 -31.88 -0.33
N VAL A 285 18.05 -31.78 -1.53
CA VAL A 285 16.90 -32.58 -1.94
C VAL A 285 17.25 -34.07 -1.97
N ALA A 286 18.40 -34.44 -2.53
CA ALA A 286 18.88 -35.82 -2.56
C ALA A 286 19.06 -36.39 -1.15
N ALA A 287 19.76 -35.65 -0.27
CA ALA A 287 19.98 -36.04 1.12
C ALA A 287 18.69 -36.17 1.93
N ALA A 288 17.65 -35.40 1.59
CA ALA A 288 16.35 -35.48 2.23
C ALA A 288 15.42 -36.57 1.65
N SER A 289 15.79 -37.19 0.52
CA SER A 289 14.91 -38.12 -0.21
C SER A 289 15.60 -39.44 -0.57
N PHE A 290 15.84 -39.67 -1.87
CA PHE A 290 16.32 -40.93 -2.43
C PHE A 290 17.75 -41.29 -1.99
N ALA A 291 18.53 -40.31 -1.53
CA ALA A 291 19.91 -40.48 -1.07
C ALA A 291 20.06 -40.24 0.44
N SER A 292 19.00 -40.39 1.23
CA SER A 292 18.99 -40.18 2.69
C SER A 292 19.93 -41.07 3.50
N THR A 293 20.41 -42.17 2.92
CA THR A 293 21.42 -43.07 3.53
C THR A 293 22.77 -43.04 2.82
N ALA A 294 22.89 -42.26 1.75
CA ALA A 294 24.11 -42.12 0.98
C ALA A 294 25.12 -41.20 1.68
N ASN A 295 26.40 -41.36 1.38
CA ASN A 295 27.42 -40.42 1.83
C ASN A 295 27.54 -39.21 0.87
N THR A 296 28.25 -38.17 1.31
CA THR A 296 28.42 -36.93 0.52
C THR A 296 29.06 -37.18 -0.85
N THR A 297 29.98 -38.13 -0.97
CA THR A 297 30.65 -38.43 -2.26
C THR A 297 29.70 -39.05 -3.28
N GLU A 298 28.81 -39.93 -2.82
CA GLU A 298 27.77 -40.54 -3.65
C GLU A 298 26.76 -39.48 -4.14
N ILE A 299 26.30 -38.60 -3.24
CA ILE A 299 25.40 -37.50 -3.59
C ILE A 299 26.06 -36.59 -4.64
N VAL A 300 27.31 -36.18 -4.41
CA VAL A 300 28.06 -35.33 -5.35
C VAL A 300 28.16 -35.98 -6.72
N ALA A 301 28.44 -37.29 -6.79
CA ALA A 301 28.51 -38.02 -8.05
C ALA A 301 27.17 -38.01 -8.78
N THR A 302 26.06 -38.28 -8.07
CA THR A 302 24.71 -38.24 -8.63
C THR A 302 24.34 -36.86 -9.17
N ILE A 303 24.61 -35.79 -8.42
CA ILE A 303 24.29 -34.42 -8.87
C ILE A 303 25.18 -34.01 -10.05
N THR A 304 26.44 -34.42 -10.08
CA THR A 304 27.33 -34.13 -11.21
C THR A 304 26.84 -34.81 -12.50
N GLU A 305 26.30 -36.03 -12.39
CA GLU A 305 25.82 -36.80 -13.55
C GLU A 305 24.43 -36.36 -14.02
N HIS A 306 23.50 -36.11 -13.09
CA HIS A 306 22.08 -35.90 -13.41
C HIS A 306 21.56 -34.50 -13.07
N GLY A 307 22.39 -33.60 -12.55
CA GLY A 307 21.95 -32.33 -11.95
C GLY A 307 21.15 -31.45 -12.91
N ALA A 308 21.60 -31.30 -14.16
CA ALA A 308 20.87 -30.52 -15.15
C ALA A 308 19.47 -31.09 -15.43
N GLN A 309 19.33 -32.42 -15.51
CA GLN A 309 18.04 -33.09 -15.71
C GLN A 309 17.13 -32.92 -14.48
N MET A 310 17.69 -33.05 -13.28
CA MET A 310 16.98 -32.86 -12.02
C MET A 310 16.47 -31.43 -11.88
N MET A 311 17.31 -30.42 -12.13
CA MET A 311 16.89 -29.02 -12.07
C MET A 311 15.82 -28.68 -13.09
N ARG A 312 15.98 -29.12 -14.35
CA ARG A 312 14.94 -28.95 -15.38
C ARG A 312 13.62 -29.58 -14.96
N TRP A 313 13.65 -30.75 -14.34
CA TRP A 313 12.46 -31.43 -13.84
C TRP A 313 11.78 -30.64 -12.71
N MET A 314 12.54 -30.15 -11.73
CA MET A 314 12.02 -29.29 -10.67
C MET A 314 11.43 -27.99 -11.22
N ASN A 315 12.07 -27.39 -12.23
CA ASN A 315 11.58 -26.17 -12.87
C ASN A 315 10.29 -26.41 -13.65
N GLY A 316 10.18 -27.54 -14.36
CA GLY A 316 8.93 -27.95 -15.00
C GLY A 316 7.78 -28.10 -14.00
N LEU A 317 8.06 -28.57 -12.79
CA LEU A 317 7.07 -28.66 -11.71
C LEU A 317 6.68 -27.26 -11.21
N ASN A 318 7.64 -26.36 -11.01
CA ASN A 318 7.40 -24.98 -10.55
C ASN A 318 6.84 -24.04 -11.63
N SER A 319 6.84 -24.47 -12.89
CA SER A 319 6.56 -23.62 -14.05
C SER A 319 5.15 -23.05 -14.12
N LEU A 320 4.17 -23.62 -13.40
CA LEU A 320 2.72 -23.43 -13.60
C LEU A 320 2.25 -23.50 -15.07
N ASP A 321 3.05 -24.08 -15.96
CA ASP A 321 2.67 -24.41 -17.32
C ASP A 321 2.05 -25.81 -17.29
N PRO A 322 0.76 -25.99 -17.62
CA PRO A 322 0.10 -27.28 -17.51
C PRO A 322 0.81 -28.38 -18.30
N GLU A 323 1.33 -28.09 -19.50
CA GLU A 323 2.02 -29.08 -20.34
C GLU A 323 3.33 -29.55 -19.68
N ALA A 324 4.13 -28.61 -19.17
CA ALA A 324 5.35 -28.91 -18.46
C ALA A 324 5.08 -29.66 -17.15
N MET A 325 4.10 -29.20 -16.36
CA MET A 325 3.67 -29.86 -15.12
C MET A 325 3.21 -31.30 -15.36
N LYS A 326 2.44 -31.53 -16.43
CA LYS A 326 2.00 -32.87 -16.82
C LYS A 326 3.18 -33.76 -17.21
N ARG A 327 4.13 -33.22 -17.98
CA ARG A 327 5.31 -33.98 -18.42
C ARG A 327 6.16 -34.47 -17.26
N VAL A 328 6.36 -33.63 -16.24
CA VAL A 328 7.21 -33.96 -15.08
C VAL A 328 6.50 -34.79 -14.01
N THR A 329 5.17 -34.86 -14.02
CA THR A 329 4.39 -35.64 -13.04
C THR A 329 3.84 -36.97 -13.59
N ASN A 330 3.88 -37.17 -14.91
CA ASN A 330 3.34 -38.37 -15.56
C ASN A 330 3.90 -39.68 -14.95
N ASN A 331 3.09 -40.74 -14.95
CA ASN A 331 3.44 -42.05 -14.41
C ASN A 331 3.91 -42.04 -12.94
N SER A 332 3.40 -41.12 -12.11
CA SER A 332 3.84 -40.94 -10.71
C SER A 332 5.34 -40.65 -10.59
N ALA A 333 5.90 -39.90 -11.55
CA ALA A 333 7.32 -39.57 -11.59
C ALA A 333 7.81 -38.85 -10.32
N VAL A 334 6.99 -38.00 -9.69
CA VAL A 334 7.34 -37.31 -8.43
C VAL A 334 7.66 -38.30 -7.31
N LEU A 335 6.73 -39.20 -7.00
CA LEU A 335 6.91 -40.19 -5.94
C LEU A 335 8.02 -41.18 -6.28
N THR A 336 8.15 -41.55 -7.55
CA THR A 336 9.20 -42.46 -8.02
C THR A 336 10.57 -41.80 -7.89
N PHE A 337 10.73 -40.55 -8.30
CA PHE A 337 11.96 -39.77 -8.15
C PHE A 337 12.37 -39.63 -6.68
N LEU A 338 11.44 -39.26 -5.79
CA LEU A 338 11.73 -39.13 -4.37
C LEU A 338 12.13 -40.46 -3.73
N ALA A 339 11.67 -41.60 -4.26
CA ALA A 339 11.99 -42.92 -3.75
C ALA A 339 13.26 -43.54 -4.35
N THR A 340 13.49 -43.39 -5.66
CA THR A 340 14.52 -44.13 -6.40
C THR A 340 15.57 -43.24 -7.06
N GLY A 341 15.37 -41.93 -7.08
CA GLY A 341 16.32 -40.95 -7.62
C GLY A 341 16.17 -40.66 -9.12
N PRO A 342 17.22 -40.08 -9.75
CA PRO A 342 17.12 -39.44 -11.06
C PRO A 342 16.81 -40.37 -12.24
N GLU A 343 17.03 -41.68 -12.10
CA GLU A 343 16.64 -42.66 -13.13
C GLU A 343 15.13 -42.65 -13.43
N ALA A 344 14.31 -42.21 -12.47
CA ALA A 344 12.87 -42.05 -12.66
C ALA A 344 12.51 -40.98 -13.72
N ILE A 345 13.43 -40.06 -14.01
CA ILE A 345 13.22 -38.90 -14.88
C ILE A 345 14.24 -38.81 -16.02
N ALA A 346 15.12 -39.81 -16.16
CA ALA A 346 16.22 -39.80 -17.13
C ALA A 346 15.73 -39.76 -18.58
N ASP A 347 14.62 -40.44 -18.88
CA ASP A 347 14.05 -40.54 -20.24
C ASP A 347 13.13 -39.36 -20.61
N LEU A 348 12.90 -38.40 -19.71
CA LEU A 348 12.03 -37.25 -19.99
C LEU A 348 12.73 -36.23 -20.89
N ASP A 349 12.04 -35.81 -21.95
CA ASP A 349 12.45 -34.65 -22.75
C ASP A 349 12.06 -33.34 -22.04
N LEU A 350 13.05 -32.76 -21.36
CA LEU A 350 12.93 -31.50 -20.63
C LEU A 350 13.61 -30.35 -21.37
N SER A 351 13.54 -30.38 -22.70
CA SER A 351 13.88 -29.24 -23.55
C SER A 351 12.71 -28.25 -23.62
N GLY A 352 13.03 -26.97 -23.79
CA GLY A 352 12.04 -25.90 -23.90
C GLY A 352 12.06 -24.90 -22.75
N PHE A 353 11.31 -23.82 -22.94
CA PHE A 353 11.37 -22.64 -22.09
C PHE A 353 10.94 -22.91 -20.64
N ALA A 354 9.86 -23.66 -20.41
CA ALA A 354 9.31 -23.89 -19.07
C ALA A 354 10.29 -24.57 -18.07
N TYR A 355 11.39 -25.15 -18.55
CA TYR A 355 12.36 -25.89 -17.73
C TYR A 355 13.62 -25.08 -17.39
N ASN A 356 13.72 -23.81 -17.82
CA ASN A 356 14.94 -23.01 -17.71
C ASN A 356 15.24 -22.48 -16.29
N GLY A 357 14.22 -22.28 -15.46
CA GLY A 357 14.35 -21.82 -14.06
C GLY A 357 14.49 -20.31 -13.89
N LEU A 358 15.46 -19.67 -14.55
CA LEU A 358 15.77 -18.25 -14.36
C LEU A 358 14.66 -17.31 -14.83
N PHE A 359 14.09 -17.57 -16.00
CA PHE A 359 12.97 -16.83 -16.55
C PHE A 359 11.70 -17.67 -16.52
N VAL A 360 10.59 -17.03 -16.23
CA VAL A 360 9.28 -17.66 -16.21
C VAL A 360 8.27 -16.77 -16.90
N LYS A 361 7.31 -17.41 -17.55
CA LYS A 361 6.15 -16.75 -18.14
C LYS A 361 5.01 -16.78 -17.11
N ARG A 362 4.45 -15.62 -16.82
CA ARG A 362 3.31 -15.45 -15.91
C ARG A 362 2.34 -14.42 -16.48
N THR A 363 1.09 -14.47 -16.05
CA THR A 363 0.14 -13.41 -16.35
C THR A 363 0.49 -12.12 -15.59
N ALA A 364 0.03 -10.98 -16.08
CA ALA A 364 0.16 -9.70 -15.37
C ALA A 364 -0.47 -9.76 -13.95
N SER A 365 -1.56 -10.49 -13.77
CA SER A 365 -2.19 -10.74 -12.46
C SER A 365 -1.29 -11.56 -11.54
N GLN A 366 -0.64 -12.61 -12.03
CA GLN A 366 0.29 -13.40 -11.24
C GLN A 366 1.52 -12.56 -10.83
N TRP A 367 2.04 -11.71 -11.71
CA TRP A 367 3.13 -10.80 -11.34
C TRP A 367 2.69 -9.76 -10.31
N ALA A 368 1.50 -9.18 -10.46
CA ALA A 368 1.01 -8.14 -9.56
C ALA A 368 0.54 -8.67 -8.20
N LEU A 369 -0.20 -9.78 -8.18
CA LEU A 369 -0.88 -10.30 -7.00
C LEU A 369 -0.14 -11.46 -6.32
N GLY A 370 0.80 -12.08 -7.02
CA GLY A 370 1.55 -13.24 -6.53
C GLY A 370 1.10 -14.54 -7.18
N TYR A 371 1.86 -15.61 -6.90
CA TYR A 371 1.61 -16.93 -7.48
C TYR A 371 2.14 -18.06 -6.56
N PRO A 372 1.57 -19.27 -6.65
CA PRO A 372 2.08 -20.40 -5.89
C PRO A 372 3.41 -20.92 -6.47
N SER A 373 4.36 -21.25 -5.60
CA SER A 373 5.61 -21.92 -5.96
C SER A 373 5.73 -23.27 -5.26
N LEU A 374 5.78 -24.33 -6.08
CA LEU A 374 6.05 -25.69 -5.61
C LEU A 374 7.52 -25.86 -5.20
N LEU A 375 8.44 -25.10 -5.81
CA LEU A 375 9.85 -25.15 -5.44
C LEU A 375 10.11 -24.55 -4.05
N ALA A 376 9.61 -23.35 -3.78
CA ALA A 376 9.73 -22.73 -2.46
C ALA A 376 8.96 -23.54 -1.40
N GLY A 377 7.77 -24.06 -1.76
CA GLY A 377 6.97 -24.90 -0.89
C GLY A 377 7.61 -26.26 -0.57
N LEU A 378 8.36 -26.86 -1.50
CA LEU A 378 9.17 -28.05 -1.23
C LEU A 378 10.21 -27.78 -0.15
N ILE A 379 10.95 -26.67 -0.23
CA ILE A 379 12.02 -26.38 0.73
C ILE A 379 11.46 -26.06 2.11
N LEU A 380 10.47 -25.17 2.19
CA LEU A 380 9.89 -24.75 3.47
C LEU A 380 9.03 -25.86 4.10
N GLY A 381 8.20 -26.53 3.29
CA GLY A 381 7.31 -27.59 3.74
C GLY A 381 8.07 -28.84 4.21
N SER A 382 9.06 -29.31 3.44
CA SER A 382 9.85 -30.48 3.81
C SER A 382 10.71 -30.23 5.05
N ASN A 383 11.30 -29.03 5.18
CA ASN A 383 12.03 -28.66 6.39
C ASN A 383 11.09 -28.69 7.61
N TYR A 384 9.89 -28.13 7.49
CA TYR A 384 8.94 -28.06 8.58
C TYR A 384 8.48 -29.44 9.07
N VAL A 385 7.96 -30.26 8.15
CA VAL A 385 7.42 -31.59 8.47
C VAL A 385 8.51 -32.51 9.03
N ASN A 386 9.71 -32.49 8.45
CA ASN A 386 10.76 -33.44 8.84
C ASN A 386 11.61 -32.98 10.03
N THR A 387 11.81 -31.67 10.20
CA THR A 387 12.76 -31.12 11.20
C THR A 387 12.06 -30.32 12.30
N CYS A 388 11.11 -29.47 11.92
CA CYS A 388 10.53 -28.50 12.85
C CYS A 388 9.48 -29.11 13.75
N GLU A 389 8.49 -29.78 13.18
CA GLU A 389 7.46 -30.46 13.96
C GLU A 389 8.03 -31.55 14.86
N THR A 390 9.04 -32.26 14.37
CA THR A 390 9.65 -33.39 15.07
C THR A 390 10.53 -32.97 16.24
N SER A 391 11.17 -31.79 16.17
CA SER A 391 12.14 -31.39 17.19
C SER A 391 12.31 -29.89 17.38
N MET A 392 12.42 -29.10 16.29
CA MET A 392 12.92 -27.73 16.42
C MET A 392 11.88 -26.78 17.03
N ASN A 393 10.59 -26.97 16.77
CA ASN A 393 9.52 -26.16 17.37
C ASN A 393 9.57 -26.19 18.90
N ALA A 394 9.84 -27.36 19.49
CA ALA A 394 9.97 -27.50 20.93
C ALA A 394 11.22 -26.77 21.47
N LYS A 395 12.33 -26.76 20.72
CA LYS A 395 13.55 -26.02 21.08
C LYS A 395 13.32 -24.51 20.99
N CYS A 396 12.72 -24.04 19.89
CA CYS A 396 12.38 -22.63 19.70
C CYS A 396 11.44 -22.10 20.80
N ALA A 397 10.48 -22.92 21.23
CA ALA A 397 9.56 -22.54 22.30
C ALA A 397 10.19 -22.54 23.72
N SER A 398 11.33 -23.20 23.92
CA SER A 398 11.93 -23.41 25.25
C SER A 398 13.32 -22.81 25.45
N CYS A 399 13.99 -22.35 24.39
CA CYS A 399 15.30 -21.70 24.48
C CYS A 399 15.20 -20.38 25.27
N THR A 400 16.34 -19.89 25.77
CA THR A 400 16.43 -18.57 26.41
C THR A 400 17.80 -17.94 26.15
N GLY A 401 17.85 -16.61 25.98
CA GLY A 401 19.12 -15.88 25.83
C GLY A 401 19.96 -16.37 24.65
N ASP A 402 21.26 -16.54 24.87
CA ASP A 402 22.23 -16.94 23.84
C ASP A 402 21.89 -18.27 23.14
N ASP A 403 21.22 -19.20 23.84
CA ASP A 403 20.78 -20.46 23.25
C ASP A 403 19.71 -20.23 22.16
N CYS A 404 18.83 -19.23 22.34
CA CYS A 404 17.89 -18.86 21.27
C CYS A 404 18.58 -18.16 20.12
N LEU A 405 19.59 -17.32 20.40
CA LEU A 405 20.36 -16.63 19.36
C LEU A 405 21.02 -17.63 18.42
N ALA A 406 21.59 -18.71 18.97
CA ALA A 406 22.25 -19.76 18.20
C ALA A 406 21.33 -20.54 17.25
N ILE A 407 20.01 -20.55 17.50
CA ILE A 407 19.01 -21.29 16.69
C ILE A 407 17.97 -20.35 16.05
N ALA A 408 18.18 -19.04 16.09
CA ALA A 408 17.19 -18.06 15.64
C ALA A 408 16.84 -18.23 14.16
N ALA A 409 17.83 -18.52 13.32
CA ALA A 409 17.63 -18.80 11.90
C ALA A 409 16.76 -20.06 11.67
N ASP A 410 17.03 -21.14 12.41
CA ASP A 410 16.24 -22.38 12.34
C ASP A 410 14.79 -22.13 12.79
N CYS A 411 14.60 -21.37 13.88
CA CYS A 411 13.26 -21.01 14.35
C CYS A 411 12.48 -20.15 13.35
N SER A 412 13.19 -19.24 12.66
CA SER A 412 12.60 -18.45 11.58
C SER A 412 12.16 -19.33 10.41
N GLN A 413 13.01 -20.26 9.96
CA GLN A 413 12.67 -21.22 8.90
C GLN A 413 11.49 -22.11 9.28
N CYS A 414 11.50 -22.64 10.51
CA CYS A 414 10.40 -23.45 11.01
C CYS A 414 9.07 -22.71 10.95
N THR A 415 9.07 -21.41 11.23
CA THR A 415 7.80 -20.72 11.22
C THR A 415 7.34 -20.33 9.82
N LYS A 416 8.25 -20.00 8.91
CA LYS A 416 7.93 -19.85 7.49
C LYS A 416 7.32 -21.15 6.95
N GLY A 417 7.91 -22.29 7.29
CA GLY A 417 7.38 -23.60 6.94
C GLY A 417 6.00 -23.88 7.54
N ALA A 418 5.76 -23.52 8.80
CA ALA A 418 4.44 -23.64 9.43
C ALA A 418 3.37 -22.82 8.69
N ALA A 419 3.71 -21.59 8.29
CA ALA A 419 2.82 -20.71 7.54
C ALA A 419 2.50 -21.28 6.16
N VAL A 420 3.50 -21.80 5.44
CA VAL A 420 3.30 -22.46 4.14
C VAL A 420 2.37 -23.67 4.27
N VAL A 421 2.57 -24.52 5.28
CA VAL A 421 1.69 -25.68 5.52
C VAL A 421 0.26 -25.23 5.83
N ALA A 422 0.09 -24.18 6.64
CA ALA A 422 -1.22 -23.67 7.04
C ALA A 422 -2.06 -23.15 5.87
N VAL A 423 -1.44 -22.55 4.85
CA VAL A 423 -2.12 -21.98 3.67
C VAL A 423 -2.08 -22.89 2.43
N ASN A 424 -1.45 -24.08 2.54
CA ASN A 424 -1.24 -24.98 1.41
C ASN A 424 -2.55 -25.38 0.73
N ASN A 425 -3.64 -25.55 1.46
CA ASN A 425 -4.93 -25.91 0.85
C ASN A 425 -5.41 -24.86 -0.17
N VAL A 426 -5.22 -23.57 0.11
CA VAL A 426 -5.60 -22.47 -0.77
C VAL A 426 -4.63 -22.37 -1.95
N THR A 427 -3.33 -22.36 -1.69
CA THR A 427 -2.31 -22.23 -2.75
C THR A 427 -2.30 -23.43 -3.69
N CYS A 428 -2.49 -24.63 -3.15
CA CYS A 428 -2.58 -25.87 -3.93
C CYS A 428 -3.86 -25.91 -4.78
N ALA A 429 -4.98 -25.34 -4.30
CA ALA A 429 -6.20 -25.19 -5.10
C ALA A 429 -6.01 -24.22 -6.28
N ILE A 430 -5.16 -23.19 -6.15
CA ILE A 430 -4.79 -22.33 -7.28
C ILE A 430 -4.03 -23.15 -8.34
N VAL A 431 -3.05 -23.94 -7.93
CA VAL A 431 -2.32 -24.85 -8.85
C VAL A 431 -3.29 -25.84 -9.52
N GLU A 432 -4.23 -26.40 -8.77
CA GLU A 432 -5.28 -27.29 -9.30
C GLU A 432 -6.11 -26.58 -10.38
N SER A 433 -6.53 -25.34 -10.13
CA SER A 433 -7.36 -24.56 -11.06
C SER A 433 -6.65 -24.28 -12.39
N ILE A 434 -5.35 -23.95 -12.34
CA ILE A 434 -4.51 -23.72 -13.52
C ILE A 434 -4.39 -25.01 -14.33
N TYR A 435 -4.11 -26.13 -13.67
CA TYR A 435 -3.99 -27.42 -14.34
C TYR A 435 -5.33 -27.90 -14.92
N ALA A 436 -6.43 -27.70 -14.18
CA ALA A 436 -7.78 -28.08 -14.58
C ALA A 436 -8.29 -27.30 -15.79
N ALA A 437 -7.83 -26.06 -15.99
CA ALA A 437 -8.20 -25.25 -17.15
C ALA A 437 -7.80 -25.93 -18.48
N GLU A 438 -6.68 -26.66 -18.49
CA GLU A 438 -6.18 -27.37 -19.69
C GLU A 438 -6.63 -28.84 -19.74
N TYR A 439 -6.58 -29.56 -18.62
CA TYR A 439 -6.80 -31.02 -18.62
C TYR A 439 -8.08 -31.50 -17.92
N GLY A 440 -8.87 -30.58 -17.37
CA GLY A 440 -10.10 -30.89 -16.64
C GLY A 440 -9.87 -31.34 -15.19
N ALA A 441 -10.96 -31.32 -14.40
CA ALA A 441 -10.92 -31.50 -12.95
C ALA A 441 -10.47 -32.89 -12.48
N GLU A 442 -10.82 -33.97 -13.20
CA GLU A 442 -10.44 -35.33 -12.78
C GLU A 442 -8.92 -35.56 -12.87
N GLU A 443 -8.31 -35.10 -13.95
CA GLU A 443 -6.84 -35.19 -14.12
C GLU A 443 -6.14 -34.26 -13.11
N ALA A 444 -6.67 -33.05 -12.87
CA ALA A 444 -6.12 -32.12 -11.89
C ALA A 444 -6.11 -32.69 -10.47
N ALA A 445 -7.18 -33.38 -10.05
CA ALA A 445 -7.23 -34.04 -8.75
C ALA A 445 -6.17 -35.15 -8.61
N SER A 446 -5.90 -35.89 -9.69
CA SER A 446 -4.83 -36.91 -9.74
C SER A 446 -3.44 -36.27 -9.63
N PHE A 447 -3.22 -35.18 -10.36
CA PHE A 447 -2.00 -34.37 -10.25
C PHE A 447 -1.78 -33.87 -8.83
N LEU A 448 -2.81 -33.30 -8.20
CA LEU A 448 -2.75 -32.76 -6.84
C LEU A 448 -2.33 -33.82 -5.81
N ALA A 449 -2.94 -35.02 -5.91
CA ALA A 449 -2.71 -36.13 -5.00
C ALA A 449 -1.26 -36.65 -5.02
N THR A 450 -0.47 -36.29 -6.04
CA THR A 450 0.93 -36.68 -6.19
C THR A 450 1.92 -35.49 -6.07
N THR A 451 1.41 -34.29 -5.78
CA THR A 451 2.20 -33.04 -5.70
C THR A 451 1.89 -32.30 -4.38
N CYS A 452 1.30 -31.10 -4.42
CA CYS A 452 1.06 -30.28 -3.22
C CYS A 452 -0.01 -30.84 -2.28
N GLY A 453 -0.79 -31.84 -2.72
CA GLY A 453 -1.66 -32.64 -1.85
C GLY A 453 -0.90 -33.52 -0.86
N LEU A 454 0.42 -33.60 -1.00
CA LEU A 454 1.31 -34.36 -0.12
C LEU A 454 2.02 -33.48 0.94
N CYS A 455 1.59 -32.23 1.11
CA CYS A 455 2.20 -31.27 2.03
C CYS A 455 2.29 -31.77 3.47
N GLU A 456 1.20 -32.28 4.05
CA GLU A 456 1.22 -32.77 5.45
C GLU A 456 2.01 -34.08 5.63
N SER A 457 2.14 -34.90 4.57
CA SER A 457 2.71 -36.25 4.69
C SER A 457 4.20 -36.33 4.37
N VAL A 458 4.65 -35.56 3.38
CA VAL A 458 6.07 -35.54 2.93
C VAL A 458 6.61 -34.11 2.76
N GLY A 459 5.84 -33.08 3.08
CA GLY A 459 6.29 -31.68 3.01
C GLY A 459 6.33 -31.11 1.60
N LEU A 460 5.69 -31.75 0.62
CA LEU A 460 5.52 -31.19 -0.72
C LEU A 460 4.38 -30.17 -0.68
N CYS A 461 4.69 -28.90 -0.48
CA CYS A 461 3.69 -27.84 -0.38
C CYS A 461 3.78 -26.87 -1.56
N ALA A 462 2.77 -26.02 -1.72
CA ALA A 462 2.81 -24.84 -2.58
C ALA A 462 2.91 -23.59 -1.70
N ALA A 463 4.02 -22.86 -1.78
CA ALA A 463 4.19 -21.61 -1.02
C ALA A 463 3.59 -20.43 -1.80
N PRO A 464 2.84 -19.52 -1.17
CA PRO A 464 2.41 -18.28 -1.82
C PRO A 464 3.63 -17.36 -1.96
N LEU A 465 3.95 -16.95 -3.19
CA LEU A 465 4.96 -15.93 -3.43
C LEU A 465 4.31 -14.55 -3.56
N PRO A 466 4.91 -13.51 -2.95
CA PRO A 466 4.41 -12.15 -3.04
C PRO A 466 4.46 -11.63 -4.47
N GLY A 467 3.43 -10.88 -4.85
CA GLY A 467 3.38 -10.09 -6.07
C GLY A 467 4.03 -8.71 -5.91
N ILE A 468 3.93 -7.91 -6.97
CA ILE A 468 4.44 -6.54 -7.00
C ILE A 468 3.52 -5.57 -6.23
N ALA A 469 2.21 -5.78 -6.31
CA ALA A 469 1.20 -4.98 -5.62
C ALA A 469 0.76 -5.63 -4.30
N GLU A 470 0.55 -6.96 -4.30
CA GLU A 470 0.08 -7.69 -3.12
C GLU A 470 1.23 -8.48 -2.45
N SER A 471 1.53 -8.11 -1.21
CA SER A 471 2.64 -8.66 -0.43
C SER A 471 2.40 -10.06 0.13
N SER A 472 1.14 -10.45 0.30
CA SER A 472 0.84 -11.77 0.89
C SER A 472 0.94 -12.92 -0.11
N GLY A 473 0.84 -12.63 -1.41
CA GLY A 473 0.65 -13.66 -2.45
C GLY A 473 -0.71 -14.37 -2.36
N MET A 474 -1.66 -13.78 -1.62
CA MET A 474 -2.98 -14.34 -1.35
C MET A 474 -4.05 -13.33 -1.78
N ASP A 475 -5.17 -13.84 -2.29
CA ASP A 475 -6.32 -12.99 -2.60
C ASP A 475 -7.22 -12.81 -1.37
N TYR A 476 -7.04 -11.70 -0.67
CA TYR A 476 -7.85 -11.33 0.48
C TYR A 476 -9.13 -10.55 0.15
N SER A 477 -9.45 -10.39 -1.15
CA SER A 477 -10.73 -9.78 -1.55
C SER A 477 -11.93 -10.68 -1.22
N GLU A 478 -11.73 -12.00 -1.22
CA GLU A 478 -12.77 -12.98 -0.91
C GLU A 478 -12.75 -13.42 0.56
N THR A 479 -11.56 -13.68 1.11
CA THR A 479 -11.41 -14.20 2.49
C THR A 479 -10.36 -13.42 3.24
N ALA A 480 -10.76 -12.71 4.29
CA ALA A 480 -9.83 -11.99 5.15
C ALA A 480 -8.87 -12.94 5.89
N PRO A 481 -7.61 -12.55 6.13
CA PRO A 481 -6.69 -13.31 6.97
C PRO A 481 -7.13 -13.30 8.44
N ASP A 482 -6.64 -14.28 9.22
CA ASP A 482 -6.80 -14.24 10.67
C ASP A 482 -5.98 -13.07 11.24
N ALA A 483 -6.62 -12.19 12.02
CA ALA A 483 -5.92 -11.05 12.62
C ALA A 483 -4.74 -11.48 13.51
N SER A 484 -4.76 -12.69 14.09
CA SER A 484 -3.62 -13.23 14.85
C SER A 484 -2.41 -13.54 13.97
N SER A 485 -2.62 -13.77 12.67
CA SER A 485 -1.58 -13.97 11.67
C SER A 485 -1.19 -12.67 10.96
N LEU A 486 -1.42 -11.49 11.53
CA LEU A 486 -0.91 -10.20 11.01
C LEU A 486 0.01 -9.52 12.02
N GLY A 487 1.04 -8.81 11.55
CA GLY A 487 1.89 -7.98 12.38
C GLY A 487 1.17 -6.70 12.84
N ALA A 488 1.65 -6.12 13.94
CA ALA A 488 1.10 -4.88 14.47
C ALA A 488 1.82 -3.67 13.86
N TYR A 489 1.06 -2.60 13.71
CA TYR A 489 1.50 -1.30 13.23
C TYR A 489 1.22 -0.29 14.34
N VAL A 490 2.23 0.49 14.70
CA VAL A 490 2.11 1.54 15.70
C VAL A 490 2.56 2.86 15.08
N LYS A 491 1.67 3.85 15.09
CA LYS A 491 1.93 5.21 14.59
C LYS A 491 1.66 6.25 15.66
N HIS A 492 2.39 7.35 15.58
CA HIS A 492 2.04 8.58 16.27
C HIS A 492 0.79 9.22 15.63
N THR A 493 -0.17 9.59 16.47
CA THR A 493 -1.44 10.21 16.05
C THR A 493 -1.32 11.71 15.80
N GLY A 494 -0.29 12.35 16.40
CA GLY A 494 -0.12 13.81 16.42
C GLY A 494 -0.92 14.53 17.51
N CYS A 495 -1.71 13.82 18.32
CA CYS A 495 -2.55 14.41 19.37
C CYS A 495 -1.75 15.05 20.53
N ASP A 496 -0.59 14.49 20.85
CA ASP A 496 0.35 15.00 21.84
C ASP A 496 1.37 15.96 21.23
N ASP A 497 1.86 15.64 20.03
CA ASP A 497 2.87 16.39 19.30
C ASP A 497 2.64 16.32 17.78
N LEU A 498 2.05 17.37 17.21
CA LEU A 498 1.81 17.51 15.77
C LEU A 498 3.07 17.37 14.91
N SER A 499 4.28 17.59 15.46
CA SER A 499 5.52 17.41 14.69
C SER A 499 5.86 15.94 14.41
N LYS A 500 5.19 15.00 15.09
CA LYS A 500 5.37 13.55 14.94
C LYS A 500 4.20 12.87 14.24
N ILE A 501 3.24 13.63 13.73
CA ILE A 501 2.05 13.09 13.09
C ILE A 501 2.41 12.04 12.03
N GLY A 502 1.76 10.87 12.09
CA GLY A 502 1.96 9.78 11.14
C GLY A 502 3.31 9.07 11.23
N ALA A 503 4.18 9.45 12.18
CA ALA A 503 5.49 8.81 12.33
C ALA A 503 5.35 7.38 12.85
N TRP A 504 6.07 6.46 12.20
CA TRP A 504 6.10 5.06 12.57
C TRP A 504 6.90 4.82 13.85
N VAL A 505 6.37 3.91 14.67
CA VAL A 505 7.03 3.37 15.86
C VAL A 505 7.28 1.87 15.68
N GLU A 506 6.29 1.17 15.13
CA GLU A 506 6.34 -0.25 14.80
C GLU A 506 5.70 -0.45 13.42
N TYR A 507 6.33 -1.28 12.60
CA TYR A 507 5.85 -1.63 11.28
C TYR A 507 5.79 -3.15 11.20
N ASP A 508 4.61 -3.71 10.90
CA ASP A 508 4.40 -5.16 10.74
C ASP A 508 5.04 -6.04 11.84
N GLY A 509 4.94 -5.63 13.10
CA GLY A 509 5.43 -6.39 14.25
C GLY A 509 6.89 -6.15 14.66
N PHE A 510 7.63 -5.27 13.97
CA PHE A 510 9.01 -4.94 14.32
C PHE A 510 9.25 -3.43 14.46
N THR A 511 10.22 -3.08 15.30
CA THR A 511 10.63 -1.69 15.58
C THR A 511 12.04 -1.38 15.09
N VAL A 512 12.80 -2.42 14.77
CA VAL A 512 14.17 -2.34 14.24
C VAL A 512 14.43 -3.58 13.38
N ALA A 513 15.14 -3.38 12.27
CA ALA A 513 15.49 -4.48 11.37
C ALA A 513 16.96 -4.40 10.92
N PRO A 514 17.64 -5.53 10.73
CA PRO A 514 19.01 -5.55 10.21
C PRO A 514 18.97 -5.42 8.68
N VAL A 515 19.53 -4.32 8.15
CA VAL A 515 19.38 -3.98 6.71
C VAL A 515 20.67 -4.17 5.92
N TRP A 516 21.83 -4.06 6.57
CA TRP A 516 23.11 -4.03 5.88
C TRP A 516 24.27 -4.57 6.72
N VAL A 517 25.35 -4.91 6.02
CA VAL A 517 26.66 -5.24 6.60
C VAL A 517 27.72 -4.46 5.84
N ASP A 518 28.64 -3.80 6.56
CA ASP A 518 29.81 -3.21 5.93
C ASP A 518 30.70 -4.31 5.31
N LEU A 519 30.76 -4.29 3.97
CA LEU A 519 31.55 -5.21 3.14
C LEU A 519 32.92 -4.64 2.76
N GLY A 520 33.25 -3.44 3.25
CA GLY A 520 34.44 -2.67 2.93
C GLY A 520 34.35 -2.04 1.54
N GLU A 521 34.93 -2.70 0.55
CA GLU A 521 34.88 -2.20 -0.83
C GLU A 521 33.43 -2.11 -1.34
N ARG A 522 33.21 -1.22 -2.32
CA ARG A 522 31.92 -1.01 -2.96
C ARG A 522 31.59 -2.17 -3.91
N ARG A 523 31.21 -3.32 -3.32
CA ARG A 523 30.95 -4.58 -4.01
C ARG A 523 29.61 -5.18 -3.59
N ASN A 524 29.14 -6.16 -4.36
CA ASN A 524 28.00 -6.96 -3.95
C ASN A 524 28.36 -7.94 -2.82
N PRO A 525 27.39 -8.30 -1.96
CA PRO A 525 27.55 -9.41 -1.05
C PRO A 525 27.61 -10.74 -1.81
N THR A 526 28.45 -11.65 -1.35
CA THR A 526 28.50 -13.02 -1.85
C THR A 526 27.32 -13.84 -1.31
N LEU A 527 26.97 -14.95 -1.97
CA LEU A 527 25.92 -15.85 -1.45
C LEU A 527 26.23 -16.37 -0.05
N ALA A 528 27.50 -16.65 0.25
CA ALA A 528 27.91 -17.09 1.58
C ALA A 528 27.63 -16.01 2.66
N GLU A 529 27.86 -14.74 2.34
CA GLU A 529 27.57 -13.62 3.24
C GLU A 529 26.06 -13.41 3.42
N ILE A 530 25.29 -13.47 2.33
CA ILE A 530 23.82 -13.38 2.36
C ILE A 530 23.23 -14.51 3.22
N ASN A 531 23.65 -15.75 2.98
CA ASN A 531 23.13 -16.92 3.69
C ASN A 531 23.53 -16.91 5.17
N ALA A 532 24.74 -16.43 5.49
CA ALA A 532 25.18 -16.29 6.86
C ALA A 532 24.48 -15.16 7.62
N PHE A 533 23.98 -14.11 6.93
CA PHE A 533 23.43 -12.91 7.55
C PHE A 533 22.38 -13.21 8.62
N SER A 534 21.41 -14.06 8.32
CA SER A 534 20.34 -14.44 9.24
C SER A 534 20.81 -15.07 10.56
N SER A 535 22.05 -15.61 10.61
CA SER A 535 22.61 -16.25 11.80
C SER A 535 23.26 -15.27 12.79
N TYR A 536 23.69 -14.09 12.33
CA TYR A 536 24.41 -13.12 13.18
C TYR A 536 23.80 -11.72 13.19
N ALA A 537 22.93 -11.38 12.23
CA ALA A 537 22.31 -10.07 12.10
C ALA A 537 21.17 -9.90 13.10
N ASN A 538 21.51 -9.74 14.38
CA ASN A 538 20.56 -9.51 15.46
C ASN A 538 20.72 -8.11 16.06
N CYS A 539 19.68 -7.28 15.95
CA CYS A 539 19.63 -5.94 16.51
C CYS A 539 19.45 -5.85 18.04
N ASP A 540 19.21 -6.95 18.74
CA ASP A 540 19.26 -6.98 20.22
C ASP A 540 20.71 -6.93 20.71
N SER A 541 21.64 -7.48 19.93
CA SER A 541 23.06 -7.50 20.20
C SER A 541 23.85 -7.45 18.88
N PRO A 542 23.81 -6.31 18.16
CA PRO A 542 24.37 -6.22 16.82
C PRO A 542 25.89 -6.38 16.86
N VAL A 543 26.41 -7.13 15.89
CA VAL A 543 27.85 -7.12 15.61
C VAL A 543 28.25 -5.76 15.04
N ALA A 544 29.50 -5.35 15.26
CA ALA A 544 29.94 -3.97 14.99
C ALA A 544 29.79 -3.51 13.53
N ASN A 545 29.73 -4.43 12.57
CA ASN A 545 29.62 -4.17 11.14
C ASN A 545 28.20 -4.39 10.59
N VAL A 546 27.21 -4.73 11.42
CA VAL A 546 25.80 -4.85 11.01
C VAL A 546 25.08 -3.54 11.31
N THR A 547 24.39 -3.02 10.31
CA THR A 547 23.52 -1.87 10.48
C THR A 547 22.11 -2.33 10.79
N CYS A 548 21.63 -1.91 11.96
CA CYS A 548 20.27 -2.09 12.40
C CYS A 548 19.51 -0.78 12.28
N PHE A 549 18.51 -0.76 11.42
CA PHE A 549 17.74 0.42 11.11
C PHE A 549 16.46 0.45 11.95
N ASN A 550 16.26 1.55 12.68
CA ASN A 550 15.04 1.73 13.46
C ASN A 550 13.90 2.16 12.54
N VAL A 551 12.74 1.56 12.73
CA VAL A 551 11.50 2.01 12.12
C VAL A 551 11.29 3.48 12.50
N SER A 552 11.27 4.34 11.49
CA SER A 552 11.20 5.79 11.64
C SER A 552 10.78 6.45 10.32
N GLY A 553 10.36 7.72 10.38
CA GLY A 553 9.72 8.41 9.27
C GLY A 553 8.21 8.18 9.24
N THR A 554 7.54 8.65 8.21
CA THR A 554 6.07 8.63 8.05
C THR A 554 5.70 7.84 6.79
N ASP A 555 4.41 7.74 6.49
CA ASP A 555 3.90 7.27 5.19
C ASP A 555 3.71 8.40 4.16
N GLY A 556 4.06 9.65 4.52
CA GLY A 556 3.91 10.81 3.65
C GLY A 556 2.46 11.27 3.42
N THR A 557 1.51 10.83 4.24
CA THR A 557 0.09 11.22 4.10
C THR A 557 -0.20 12.63 4.63
N ALA A 558 0.59 13.11 5.59
CA ALA A 558 0.46 14.45 6.14
C ALA A 558 1.80 14.99 6.70
N LEU A 559 1.90 16.31 6.72
CA LEU A 559 2.84 17.08 7.52
C LEU A 559 2.09 17.79 8.65
N LYS A 560 2.84 18.38 9.57
CA LYS A 560 2.26 19.31 10.55
C LYS A 560 1.49 20.43 9.83
N PRO A 561 0.24 20.73 10.18
CA PRO A 561 -0.51 21.82 9.58
C PRO A 561 0.18 23.17 9.76
N GLY A 562 0.14 24.01 8.72
CA GLY A 562 0.58 25.41 8.80
C GLY A 562 -0.46 26.33 9.45
N GLY A 563 -1.72 25.90 9.47
CA GLY A 563 -2.83 26.56 10.14
C GLY A 563 -3.50 27.68 9.33
N VAL A 564 -4.41 28.37 10.00
CA VAL A 564 -5.29 29.40 9.45
C VAL A 564 -5.17 30.70 10.25
N THR A 565 -4.96 31.80 9.53
CA THR A 565 -4.88 33.13 10.11
C THR A 565 -5.99 34.03 9.55
N ILE A 566 -6.15 35.22 10.13
CA ILE A 566 -7.06 36.24 9.59
C ILE A 566 -6.74 36.62 8.13
N THR A 567 -5.48 36.43 7.70
CA THR A 567 -5.02 36.76 6.35
C THR A 567 -5.19 35.64 5.34
N GLY A 568 -5.52 34.41 5.77
CA GLY A 568 -5.54 33.25 4.89
C GLY A 568 -5.06 31.96 5.57
N MET A 569 -5.11 30.87 4.81
CA MET A 569 -4.31 29.67 5.06
C MET A 569 -2.82 30.03 5.05
N ALA A 570 -1.99 29.20 5.70
CA ALA A 570 -0.55 29.25 5.51
C ALA A 570 -0.18 29.16 4.02
N LYS A 571 0.94 29.78 3.65
CA LYS A 571 1.45 29.81 2.27
C LYS A 571 2.71 28.98 2.07
N GLU A 572 3.30 28.55 3.17
CA GLU A 572 4.55 27.79 3.19
C GLU A 572 4.28 26.56 4.06
N THR A 573 4.87 25.44 3.69
CA THR A 573 4.79 24.22 4.50
C THR A 573 5.57 24.38 5.80
N THR A 574 5.25 23.55 6.79
CA THR A 574 5.91 23.57 8.10
C THR A 574 7.27 22.86 8.10
N ALA A 575 7.58 22.13 7.03
CA ALA A 575 8.83 21.44 6.80
C ALA A 575 9.24 21.55 5.33
N ASP A 576 10.56 21.58 5.09
CA ASP A 576 11.16 21.54 3.75
C ASP A 576 11.51 20.11 3.31
N SER A 577 11.46 19.14 4.23
CA SER A 577 11.66 17.72 3.94
C SER A 577 11.02 16.82 4.99
N PHE A 578 10.80 15.56 4.64
CA PHE A 578 10.40 14.50 5.55
C PHE A 578 10.92 13.14 5.10
N ASN A 579 11.02 12.20 6.04
CA ASN A 579 11.44 10.83 5.77
C ASN A 579 10.21 9.95 5.56
N SER A 580 10.12 9.27 4.41
CA SER A 580 9.08 8.30 4.09
C SER A 580 9.61 6.88 4.29
N TYR A 581 8.99 6.13 5.20
CA TYR A 581 9.40 4.76 5.50
C TYR A 581 8.97 3.78 4.40
N LEU A 582 9.91 2.98 3.91
CA LEU A 582 9.71 1.96 2.90
C LEU A 582 9.79 0.59 3.55
N GLY A 583 8.64 0.05 3.99
CA GLY A 583 8.59 -1.24 4.69
C GLY A 583 9.27 -2.39 3.94
N ALA A 584 9.13 -2.40 2.61
CA ALA A 584 9.79 -3.31 1.67
C ALA A 584 11.33 -3.36 1.77
N ALA A 585 11.95 -2.22 2.05
CA ALA A 585 13.41 -2.06 2.14
C ALA A 585 13.88 -1.91 3.59
N GLU A 586 12.94 -1.86 4.54
CA GLU A 586 13.18 -1.67 5.98
C GLU A 586 13.98 -0.39 6.33
N ILE A 587 13.96 0.61 5.44
CA ILE A 587 14.61 1.92 5.58
C ILE A 587 13.64 3.03 5.24
N TYR A 588 13.99 4.28 5.55
CA TYR A 588 13.28 5.44 4.98
C TYR A 588 14.06 6.04 3.79
N ILE A 589 13.34 6.78 2.94
CA ILE A 589 13.92 7.71 1.97
C ILE A 589 13.51 9.13 2.30
N THR A 590 14.39 10.08 2.05
CA THR A 590 14.10 11.51 2.22
C THR A 590 13.30 12.03 1.01
N ILE A 591 12.23 12.76 1.28
CA ILE A 591 11.45 13.51 0.30
C ILE A 591 11.55 14.99 0.66
N GLU A 592 11.96 15.82 -0.30
CA GLU A 592 12.30 17.23 -0.08
C GLU A 592 11.49 18.16 -0.98
N SER A 593 11.23 19.38 -0.51
CA SER A 593 10.55 20.42 -1.28
C SER A 593 11.35 20.74 -2.54
N THR A 594 10.69 20.73 -3.70
CA THR A 594 11.30 21.13 -4.97
C THR A 594 11.20 22.64 -5.19
N GLY A 595 10.64 23.40 -4.24
CA GLY A 595 10.33 24.82 -4.38
C GLY A 595 9.31 25.13 -5.48
N THR A 596 8.59 24.11 -5.96
CA THR A 596 7.61 24.24 -7.04
C THR A 596 6.19 24.23 -6.48
N GLU A 597 5.38 25.23 -6.84
CA GLU A 597 3.94 25.22 -6.60
C GLU A 597 3.21 24.61 -7.80
N VAL A 598 2.23 23.76 -7.53
CA VAL A 598 1.40 23.10 -8.56
C VAL A 598 -0.07 23.39 -8.31
N ASP A 599 -0.82 23.63 -9.39
CA ASP A 599 -2.28 23.78 -9.33
C ASP A 599 -2.94 22.41 -9.51
N PHE A 600 -3.62 21.95 -8.47
CA PHE A 600 -4.41 20.73 -8.48
C PHE A 600 -5.89 21.10 -8.34
N ASP A 601 -6.58 21.17 -9.47
CA ASP A 601 -8.01 21.54 -9.57
C ASP A 601 -8.35 22.86 -8.83
N GLY A 602 -7.52 23.89 -9.01
CA GLY A 602 -7.70 25.19 -8.37
C GLY A 602 -7.23 25.29 -6.92
N VAL A 603 -6.58 24.25 -6.40
CA VAL A 603 -5.87 24.25 -5.11
C VAL A 603 -4.36 24.35 -5.36
N SER A 604 -3.68 25.31 -4.72
CA SER A 604 -2.23 25.46 -4.80
C SER A 604 -1.56 24.51 -3.82
N LEU A 605 -0.72 23.62 -4.33
CA LEU A 605 0.04 22.64 -3.54
C LEU A 605 1.54 22.88 -3.70
N HIS A 606 2.31 22.47 -2.70
CA HIS A 606 3.77 22.48 -2.72
C HIS A 606 4.28 21.09 -3.07
N ARG A 607 5.11 21.01 -4.10
CA ARG A 607 5.69 19.74 -4.55
C ARG A 607 6.91 19.37 -3.73
N PHE A 608 6.88 18.15 -3.22
CA PHE A 608 8.00 17.43 -2.63
C PHE A 608 8.40 16.30 -3.58
N GLY A 609 9.68 15.97 -3.66
CA GLY A 609 10.19 14.88 -4.47
C GLY A 609 11.46 14.27 -3.91
N THR A 610 11.87 13.14 -4.47
CA THR A 610 13.14 12.51 -4.11
C THR A 610 14.31 13.31 -4.70
N PRO A 611 15.34 13.66 -3.91
CA PRO A 611 16.57 14.25 -4.43
C PRO A 611 17.21 13.40 -5.53
N THR A 612 17.95 14.04 -6.43
CA THR A 612 18.61 13.33 -7.54
C THR A 612 19.77 12.45 -7.07
N ASP A 613 20.31 12.69 -5.88
CA ASP A 613 21.41 11.95 -5.26
C ASP A 613 20.91 11.00 -4.15
N ILE A 614 19.60 10.73 -4.06
CA ILE A 614 18.99 9.90 -3.01
C ILE A 614 19.59 8.48 -2.92
N PHE A 615 20.10 7.96 -4.03
CA PHE A 615 20.76 6.65 -4.10
C PHE A 615 22.26 6.73 -4.44
N ASP A 616 22.88 7.87 -4.16
CA ASP A 616 24.33 8.03 -4.32
C ASP A 616 25.08 7.56 -3.09
N TYR A 617 26.31 7.09 -3.33
CA TYR A 617 27.21 6.68 -2.28
C TYR A 617 27.74 7.90 -1.52
N THR A 618 27.53 7.90 -0.21
CA THR A 618 28.14 8.81 0.78
C THR A 618 28.59 7.99 1.98
N ASP A 619 29.43 8.56 2.86
CA ASP A 619 29.86 7.85 4.07
C ASP A 619 28.65 7.42 4.93
N ASP A 620 27.61 8.26 5.02
CA ASP A 620 26.40 7.96 5.80
C ASP A 620 25.46 6.96 5.09
N SER A 621 25.32 7.05 3.77
CA SER A 621 24.41 6.18 3.00
C SER A 621 25.01 4.79 2.75
N ALA A 622 26.34 4.66 2.81
CA ALA A 622 27.04 3.38 2.74
C ALA A 622 26.69 2.44 3.90
N ASP A 623 26.34 2.99 5.07
CA ASP A 623 25.94 2.21 6.25
C ASP A 623 24.65 1.40 6.01
N ILE A 624 23.84 1.78 5.03
CA ILE A 624 22.62 1.06 4.65
C ILE A 624 22.70 0.45 3.24
N GLY A 625 23.89 0.37 2.65
CA GLY A 625 24.10 -0.22 1.33
C GLY A 625 23.64 0.64 0.16
N THR A 626 23.39 1.92 0.37
CA THR A 626 23.06 2.87 -0.71
C THR A 626 24.29 3.14 -1.58
N GLY A 627 24.07 3.24 -2.89
CA GLY A 627 25.12 3.36 -3.88
C GLY A 627 25.93 2.07 -4.06
N VAL A 628 25.53 0.91 -3.54
CA VAL A 628 26.30 -0.33 -3.73
C VAL A 628 25.64 -1.20 -4.83
N PRO A 629 26.38 -1.64 -5.88
CA PRO A 629 27.80 -1.42 -6.16
C PRO A 629 28.10 -0.12 -6.93
N VAL A 630 27.09 0.55 -7.48
CA VAL A 630 27.24 1.80 -8.26
C VAL A 630 26.13 2.81 -7.89
N ASN A 631 26.30 4.08 -8.26
CA ASN A 631 25.40 5.17 -7.84
C ASN A 631 24.02 4.95 -8.49
N GLY A 632 22.96 5.37 -7.79
CA GLY A 632 21.57 5.18 -8.23
C GLY A 632 20.93 3.86 -7.78
N LEU A 633 21.62 3.05 -6.98
CA LEU A 633 21.11 1.78 -6.48
C LEU A 633 21.04 1.76 -4.96
N GLN A 634 19.89 1.33 -4.43
CA GLN A 634 19.76 0.86 -3.06
C GLN A 634 19.88 -0.66 -3.04
N GLN A 635 20.85 -1.20 -2.30
CA GLN A 635 21.01 -2.64 -2.19
C GLN A 635 20.01 -3.26 -1.21
N LEU A 636 19.38 -4.37 -1.59
CA LEU A 636 18.33 -5.04 -0.81
C LEU A 636 18.65 -6.52 -0.49
N SER A 637 19.85 -6.98 -0.85
CA SER A 637 20.19 -8.40 -0.83
C SER A 637 20.11 -9.13 0.50
N PHE A 638 20.40 -8.42 1.59
CA PHE A 638 20.29 -9.02 2.93
C PHE A 638 18.83 -9.16 3.38
N VAL A 639 17.94 -8.31 2.87
CA VAL A 639 16.50 -8.37 3.13
C VAL A 639 15.84 -9.45 2.27
N THR A 640 16.21 -9.53 0.98
CA THR A 640 15.57 -10.44 0.01
C THR A 640 16.20 -11.84 -0.08
N GLY A 641 17.46 -12.00 0.32
CA GLY A 641 18.19 -13.27 0.27
C GLY A 641 18.86 -13.59 -1.07
N PHE A 642 18.94 -12.62 -2.00
CA PHE A 642 19.67 -12.73 -3.28
C PHE A 642 20.05 -11.34 -3.81
N LEU A 643 20.80 -11.24 -4.91
CA LEU A 643 21.18 -9.93 -5.45
C LEU A 643 19.99 -9.18 -6.05
N SER A 644 19.52 -8.13 -5.38
CA SER A 644 18.33 -7.36 -5.74
C SER A 644 18.46 -5.89 -5.34
N TYR A 645 18.07 -5.00 -6.23
CA TYR A 645 18.34 -3.56 -6.11
C TYR A 645 17.05 -2.77 -6.32
N MET A 646 16.93 -1.63 -5.64
CA MET A 646 15.92 -0.62 -5.91
C MET A 646 16.57 0.62 -6.54
N SER A 647 15.88 1.23 -7.50
CA SER A 647 16.31 2.46 -8.17
C SER A 647 15.11 3.30 -8.62
N GLY A 648 15.36 4.46 -9.23
CA GLY A 648 14.35 5.11 -10.07
C GLY A 648 14.05 4.28 -11.34
N PRO A 649 12.85 4.41 -11.95
CA PRO A 649 12.52 3.78 -13.22
C PRO A 649 13.57 4.05 -14.31
N PHE A 650 13.93 3.02 -15.08
CA PHE A 650 14.98 3.06 -16.10
C PHE A 650 16.34 3.57 -15.59
N PHE A 651 16.61 3.40 -14.30
CA PHE A 651 17.82 3.91 -13.64
C PHE A 651 17.98 5.43 -13.79
N ILE A 652 16.88 6.19 -13.83
CA ILE A 652 17.00 7.65 -13.68
C ILE A 652 17.80 7.96 -12.40
N TYR A 653 18.67 8.96 -12.48
CA TYR A 653 19.62 9.34 -11.44
C TYR A 653 20.73 8.31 -11.15
N GLY A 654 20.79 7.18 -11.86
CA GLY A 654 21.85 6.19 -11.68
C GLY A 654 23.04 6.36 -12.61
N ASP A 655 24.10 5.62 -12.28
CA ASP A 655 25.30 5.55 -13.09
C ASP A 655 24.98 5.01 -14.50
N THR A 656 25.54 5.64 -15.54
CA THR A 656 25.24 5.31 -16.94
C THR A 656 25.71 3.90 -17.33
N SER A 657 26.65 3.30 -16.60
CA SER A 657 27.04 1.90 -16.79
C SER A 657 25.88 0.91 -16.63
N LEU A 658 24.84 1.27 -15.87
CA LEU A 658 23.61 0.47 -15.72
C LEU A 658 22.83 0.34 -17.04
N LEU A 659 23.02 1.27 -17.99
CA LEU A 659 22.39 1.25 -19.32
C LEU A 659 23.16 0.36 -20.32
N GLU A 660 24.39 -0.04 -20.01
CA GLU A 660 25.23 -0.81 -20.92
C GLU A 660 24.89 -2.30 -20.94
N ALA A 661 24.48 -2.85 -19.78
CA ALA A 661 24.22 -4.27 -19.57
C ALA A 661 22.92 -4.79 -20.20
N VAL A 662 21.94 -3.91 -20.40
CA VAL A 662 20.59 -4.25 -20.87
C VAL A 662 20.14 -3.25 -21.93
N GLU A 663 19.36 -3.70 -22.91
CA GLU A 663 18.66 -2.82 -23.83
C GLU A 663 17.22 -2.70 -23.35
N MET A 664 16.86 -1.52 -22.85
CA MET A 664 15.52 -1.25 -22.32
C MET A 664 14.73 -0.42 -23.33
N THR A 665 13.55 -0.91 -23.69
CA THR A 665 12.64 -0.20 -24.60
C THR A 665 11.35 0.15 -23.86
N THR A 666 10.97 1.42 -23.87
CA THR A 666 9.69 1.91 -23.32
C THR A 666 8.49 1.40 -24.11
N THR A 667 7.29 1.55 -23.57
CA THR A 667 6.03 1.24 -24.26
C THR A 667 5.88 2.04 -25.57
N ASN A 668 6.49 3.23 -25.67
CA ASN A 668 6.50 4.06 -26.88
C ASN A 668 7.57 3.66 -27.91
N GLY A 669 8.34 2.60 -27.67
CA GLY A 669 9.41 2.15 -28.57
C GLY A 669 10.70 2.95 -28.48
N THR A 670 10.83 3.83 -27.49
CA THR A 670 12.09 4.58 -27.24
C THR A 670 13.05 3.69 -26.47
N VAL A 671 14.26 3.53 -27.01
CA VAL A 671 15.36 2.81 -26.35
C VAL A 671 16.05 3.75 -25.36
N MET A 672 16.18 3.30 -24.12
CA MET A 672 16.84 4.06 -23.06
C MET A 672 18.35 3.90 -23.17
N THR A 673 19.02 4.98 -23.55
CA THR A 673 20.48 5.09 -23.65
C THR A 673 20.92 6.39 -22.99
N ALA A 674 22.22 6.52 -22.69
CA ALA A 674 22.75 7.77 -22.17
C ALA A 674 22.39 8.96 -23.11
N ASP A 675 22.51 8.76 -24.43
CA ASP A 675 22.19 9.76 -25.44
C ASP A 675 20.70 10.15 -25.50
N SER A 676 19.77 9.26 -25.10
CA SER A 676 18.33 9.56 -25.09
C SER A 676 17.84 10.16 -23.78
N MET A 677 18.60 9.97 -22.69
CA MET A 677 18.23 10.41 -21.34
C MET A 677 18.88 11.73 -20.92
N TYR A 678 20.12 11.95 -21.34
CA TYR A 678 20.95 13.07 -20.89
C TYR A 678 21.24 14.05 -22.03
N ASP A 679 21.39 15.33 -21.69
CA ASP A 679 21.88 16.35 -22.62
C ASP A 679 23.40 16.27 -22.83
N SER A 680 23.94 17.14 -23.69
CA SER A 680 25.39 17.17 -23.98
C SER A 680 26.26 17.50 -22.77
N ASP A 681 25.68 18.09 -21.74
CA ASP A 681 26.37 18.51 -20.52
C ASP A 681 26.26 17.42 -19.42
N GLY A 682 25.59 16.30 -19.71
CA GLY A 682 25.40 15.17 -18.78
C GLY A 682 24.24 15.37 -17.81
N THR A 683 23.37 16.35 -18.06
CA THR A 683 22.19 16.63 -17.23
C THR A 683 21.00 15.82 -17.72
N LEU A 684 20.24 15.22 -16.80
CA LEU A 684 19.03 14.47 -17.13
C LEU A 684 17.97 15.41 -17.73
N LEU A 685 17.40 15.04 -18.88
CA LEU A 685 16.37 15.87 -19.54
C LEU A 685 15.12 16.00 -18.65
N GLU A 686 14.55 17.21 -18.55
CA GLU A 686 13.41 17.54 -17.66
C GLU A 686 12.16 16.65 -17.86
N SER A 687 12.02 16.03 -19.04
CA SER A 687 10.95 15.07 -19.31
C SER A 687 11.02 13.81 -18.44
N PHE A 688 12.22 13.39 -18.00
CA PHE A 688 12.40 12.17 -17.22
C PHE A 688 12.00 12.31 -15.76
N PRO A 689 12.44 13.35 -15.00
CA PRO A 689 11.94 13.59 -13.65
C PRO A 689 10.41 13.69 -13.61
N SER A 690 9.80 14.32 -14.62
CA SER A 690 8.34 14.44 -14.72
C SER A 690 7.65 13.08 -14.92
N ALA A 691 8.20 12.24 -15.81
CA ALA A 691 7.63 10.94 -16.15
C ALA A 691 7.88 9.87 -15.08
N TYR A 692 9.07 9.87 -14.46
CA TYR A 692 9.59 8.76 -13.66
C TYR A 692 9.97 9.12 -12.22
N GLY A 693 10.07 10.42 -11.87
CA GLY A 693 10.40 10.86 -10.52
C GLY A 693 9.28 10.62 -9.51
N THR A 694 9.65 10.39 -8.25
CA THR A 694 8.68 10.31 -7.15
C THR A 694 8.33 11.71 -6.67
N PHE A 695 7.03 11.99 -6.46
CA PHE A 695 6.58 13.25 -5.89
C PHE A 695 5.36 13.10 -4.97
N VAL A 696 5.21 14.08 -4.09
CA VAL A 696 4.09 14.26 -3.15
C VAL A 696 3.73 15.74 -3.15
N ASP A 697 2.48 16.08 -3.43
CA ASP A 697 1.98 17.45 -3.50
C ASP A 697 1.11 17.73 -2.27
N ILE A 698 1.55 18.68 -1.44
CA ILE A 698 1.04 18.93 -0.09
C ILE A 698 0.44 20.33 0.01
N GLU A 699 -0.74 20.46 0.62
CA GLU A 699 -1.35 21.75 0.89
C GLU A 699 -0.80 22.34 2.20
N SER A 700 -0.32 23.59 2.18
CA SER A 700 0.46 24.16 3.28
C SER A 700 -0.35 24.52 4.53
N GLY A 701 -1.63 24.87 4.40
CA GLY A 701 -2.48 25.19 5.55
C GLY A 701 -2.85 23.97 6.38
N THR A 702 -3.30 22.90 5.74
CA THR A 702 -3.73 21.64 6.36
C THR A 702 -2.58 20.67 6.57
N GLY A 703 -1.49 20.77 5.79
CA GLY A 703 -0.42 19.79 5.77
C GLY A 703 -0.82 18.47 5.11
N GLN A 704 -2.01 18.35 4.52
CA GLN A 704 -2.46 17.09 3.90
C GLN A 704 -1.86 16.91 2.51
N THR A 705 -1.45 15.68 2.21
CA THR A 705 -1.10 15.26 0.86
C THR A 705 -2.36 15.10 0.02
N MET A 706 -2.45 15.85 -1.08
CA MET A 706 -3.62 15.82 -1.97
C MET A 706 -3.37 15.10 -3.30
N SER A 707 -2.10 14.97 -3.71
CA SER A 707 -1.70 14.16 -4.86
C SER A 707 -0.34 13.56 -4.59
N ALA A 708 -0.16 12.28 -4.88
CA ALA A 708 1.13 11.61 -4.72
C ALA A 708 1.35 10.57 -5.82
N ARG A 709 2.60 10.46 -6.25
CA ARG A 709 3.09 9.40 -7.14
C ARG A 709 4.44 8.92 -6.64
N LYS A 710 4.45 7.74 -6.03
CA LYS A 710 5.65 7.04 -5.61
C LYS A 710 6.05 6.05 -6.70
N ARG A 711 7.28 6.15 -7.18
CA ARG A 711 7.80 5.36 -8.30
C ARG A 711 9.12 4.72 -7.93
N SER A 712 9.23 3.42 -8.17
CA SER A 712 10.44 2.65 -7.90
C SER A 712 10.59 1.51 -8.90
N GLN A 713 11.83 1.22 -9.26
CA GLN A 713 12.21 0.07 -10.08
C GLN A 713 12.93 -0.97 -9.24
N VAL A 714 12.74 -2.23 -9.64
CA VAL A 714 13.40 -3.39 -9.05
C VAL A 714 14.22 -4.10 -10.11
N SER A 715 15.46 -4.43 -9.74
CA SER A 715 16.42 -5.09 -10.59
C SER A 715 17.06 -6.26 -9.86
N TYR A 716 17.45 -7.30 -10.58
CA TYR A 716 18.09 -8.49 -10.02
C TYR A 716 19.44 -8.77 -10.66
N SER A 717 20.24 -9.60 -10.00
CA SER A 717 21.48 -10.09 -10.56
C SER A 717 21.76 -11.54 -10.16
N LEU A 718 22.53 -12.25 -10.98
CA LEU A 718 23.06 -13.55 -10.61
C LEU A 718 24.29 -13.36 -9.72
N ALA A 719 24.30 -13.99 -8.55
CA ALA A 719 25.53 -14.10 -7.75
C ALA A 719 26.42 -15.24 -8.28
N GLY A 720 27.69 -15.25 -7.86
CA GLY A 720 28.57 -16.40 -8.05
C GLY A 720 28.13 -17.61 -7.22
N SER A 721 28.28 -18.82 -7.77
CA SER A 721 28.01 -20.07 -7.05
C SER A 721 28.93 -20.24 -5.85
N SER A 722 28.39 -20.79 -4.77
CA SER A 722 29.16 -21.21 -3.58
C SER A 722 29.87 -22.55 -3.78
N SER A 723 29.49 -23.31 -4.81
CA SER A 723 29.95 -24.68 -5.06
C SER A 723 30.88 -24.80 -6.26
N ALA A 724 30.77 -23.88 -7.22
CA ALA A 724 31.55 -23.88 -8.45
C ALA A 724 32.22 -22.52 -8.69
N ALA A 725 33.55 -22.49 -8.65
CA ALA A 725 34.31 -21.27 -8.91
C ALA A 725 34.10 -20.76 -10.35
N ASN A 726 33.89 -19.45 -10.49
CA ASN A 726 33.59 -18.76 -11.76
C ASN A 726 32.28 -19.20 -12.44
N ALA A 727 31.40 -19.92 -11.74
CA ALA A 727 30.06 -20.20 -12.22
C ALA A 727 29.04 -19.22 -11.61
N SER A 728 27.98 -18.94 -12.36
CA SER A 728 26.79 -18.31 -11.79
C SER A 728 26.12 -19.23 -10.76
N MET A 729 25.27 -18.69 -9.89
CA MET A 729 24.48 -19.49 -8.95
C MET A 729 23.51 -20.47 -9.62
N SER A 730 23.25 -20.28 -10.93
CA SER A 730 22.66 -21.31 -11.79
C SER A 730 23.75 -22.25 -12.30
N ASP A 731 24.42 -22.94 -11.38
CA ASP A 731 25.65 -23.70 -11.66
C ASP A 731 25.41 -25.03 -12.37
N MET A 732 24.16 -25.52 -12.45
CA MET A 732 23.80 -26.73 -13.20
C MET A 732 23.27 -26.41 -14.59
N LEU A 733 22.39 -25.40 -14.72
CA LEU A 733 21.73 -25.07 -15.98
C LEU A 733 22.50 -24.03 -16.79
N TRP A 734 22.92 -22.94 -16.15
CA TRP A 734 23.49 -21.77 -16.81
C TRP A 734 24.79 -21.28 -16.15
N PRO A 735 25.82 -22.15 -16.00
CA PRO A 735 27.00 -21.81 -15.21
C PRO A 735 27.82 -20.67 -15.81
N THR A 736 27.73 -20.44 -17.12
CA THR A 736 28.51 -19.44 -17.84
C THR A 736 27.86 -18.06 -17.92
N LEU A 737 26.65 -17.88 -17.35
CA LEU A 737 26.00 -16.58 -17.34
C LEU A 737 26.81 -15.57 -16.51
N PRO A 738 26.83 -14.29 -16.91
CA PRO A 738 27.56 -13.27 -16.17
C PRO A 738 26.93 -13.04 -14.80
N THR A 739 27.79 -12.88 -13.79
CA THR A 739 27.40 -12.57 -12.41
C THR A 739 27.50 -11.07 -12.15
N GLU A 740 26.75 -10.58 -11.17
CA GLU A 740 26.80 -9.19 -10.69
C GLU A 740 26.42 -8.13 -11.74
N VAL A 741 25.75 -8.55 -12.80
CA VAL A 741 25.11 -7.66 -13.78
C VAL A 741 23.70 -7.30 -13.30
N VAL A 742 23.42 -6.01 -13.11
CA VAL A 742 22.12 -5.51 -12.64
C VAL A 742 21.13 -5.45 -13.81
N LEU A 743 20.09 -6.28 -13.75
CA LEU A 743 19.10 -6.44 -14.81
C LEU A 743 17.71 -6.00 -14.32
N PRO A 744 17.08 -4.99 -14.94
CA PRO A 744 15.82 -4.44 -14.49
C PRO A 744 14.67 -5.40 -14.82
N THR A 745 13.74 -5.54 -13.87
CA THR A 745 12.68 -6.56 -13.92
C THR A 745 11.30 -5.92 -14.09
N TYR A 746 11.02 -4.90 -13.27
CA TYR A 746 9.78 -4.15 -13.31
C TYR A 746 9.97 -2.81 -12.62
N TRP A 747 9.07 -1.87 -12.88
CA TRP A 747 8.88 -0.71 -12.03
C TRP A 747 7.41 -0.54 -11.69
N VAL A 748 7.15 0.12 -10.57
CA VAL A 748 5.81 0.27 -10.00
C VAL A 748 5.56 1.73 -9.66
N GLN A 749 4.33 2.18 -9.90
CA GLN A 749 3.82 3.45 -9.44
C GLN A 749 2.68 3.22 -8.45
N GLU A 750 2.86 3.69 -7.23
CA GLU A 750 1.78 3.83 -6.27
C GLU A 750 1.26 5.28 -6.32
N ALA A 751 -0.05 5.46 -6.49
CA ALA A 751 -0.65 6.78 -6.66
C ALA A 751 -1.97 6.91 -5.88
N ALA A 752 -2.15 8.08 -5.27
CA ALA A 752 -3.39 8.50 -4.64
C ALA A 752 -3.62 9.98 -4.92
N GLU A 753 -4.86 10.34 -5.21
CA GLU A 753 -5.28 11.71 -5.52
C GLU A 753 -6.58 11.99 -4.75
N ALA A 754 -6.70 13.19 -4.19
CA ALA A 754 -7.88 13.62 -3.45
C ALA A 754 -9.11 13.65 -4.38
N LYS A 755 -10.24 13.14 -3.88
CA LYS A 755 -11.51 13.18 -4.62
C LYS A 755 -12.04 14.62 -4.74
N ASP A 756 -12.87 14.84 -5.75
CA ASP A 756 -13.61 16.09 -5.94
C ASP A 756 -14.40 16.50 -4.68
N SER A 757 -14.95 15.54 -3.93
CA SER A 757 -15.66 15.80 -2.66
C SER A 757 -14.78 16.45 -1.58
N VAL A 758 -13.55 15.93 -1.43
CA VAL A 758 -12.55 16.46 -0.49
C VAL A 758 -12.09 17.84 -0.95
N LEU A 759 -11.83 17.99 -2.26
CA LEU A 759 -11.41 19.26 -2.85
C LEU A 759 -12.50 20.33 -2.75
N ASP A 760 -13.77 20.00 -2.98
CA ASP A 760 -14.89 20.95 -2.88
C ASP A 760 -15.10 21.41 -1.44
N THR A 761 -14.97 20.50 -0.47
CA THR A 761 -15.00 20.81 0.96
C THR A 761 -13.86 21.77 1.30
N PHE A 762 -12.64 21.47 0.84
CA PHE A 762 -11.48 22.32 1.03
C PHE A 762 -11.64 23.71 0.37
N LYS A 763 -12.11 23.79 -0.87
CA LYS A 763 -12.37 25.05 -1.59
C LYS A 763 -13.42 25.91 -0.89
N SER A 764 -14.44 25.29 -0.29
CA SER A 764 -15.44 25.98 0.53
C SER A 764 -14.78 26.62 1.75
N THR A 765 -13.94 25.87 2.47
CA THR A 765 -13.14 26.38 3.59
C THR A 765 -12.22 27.51 3.15
N LEU A 766 -11.48 27.35 2.04
CA LEU A 766 -10.60 28.37 1.50
C LEU A 766 -11.36 29.66 1.14
N THR A 767 -12.57 29.52 0.57
CA THR A 767 -13.44 30.65 0.25
C THR A 767 -13.88 31.37 1.51
N LEU A 768 -14.29 30.64 2.54
CA LEU A 768 -14.66 31.20 3.84
C LEU A 768 -13.48 31.96 4.47
N VAL A 769 -12.31 31.34 4.52
CA VAL A 769 -11.09 31.93 5.11
C VAL A 769 -10.70 33.23 4.42
N LYS A 770 -10.79 33.29 3.07
CA LYS A 770 -10.54 34.52 2.29
C LYS A 770 -11.46 35.68 2.66
N THR A 771 -12.61 35.43 3.29
CA THR A 771 -13.53 36.49 3.73
C THR A 771 -13.23 37.06 5.12
N PHE A 772 -12.36 36.45 5.93
CA PHE A 772 -12.14 36.88 7.31
C PHE A 772 -11.69 38.34 7.43
N LEU A 773 -10.60 38.72 6.76
CA LEU A 773 -10.10 40.10 6.80
C LEU A 773 -11.06 41.11 6.10
N PRO A 774 -11.55 40.87 4.87
CA PRO A 774 -12.52 41.77 4.24
C PRO A 774 -13.82 41.90 5.05
N GLY A 775 -14.30 40.79 5.62
CA GLY A 775 -15.50 40.72 6.45
C GLY A 775 -15.35 41.52 7.75
N LEU A 776 -14.22 41.37 8.44
CA LEU A 776 -13.87 42.20 9.61
C LEU A 776 -13.94 43.69 9.26
N ILE A 777 -13.25 44.09 8.18
CA ILE A 777 -13.19 45.50 7.76
C ILE A 777 -14.60 46.01 7.39
N ALA A 778 -15.35 45.26 6.60
CA ALA A 778 -16.69 45.65 6.16
C ALA A 778 -17.65 45.79 7.35
N LEU A 779 -17.67 44.84 8.27
CA LEU A 779 -18.54 44.86 9.45
C LEU A 779 -18.18 46.00 10.42
N ILE A 780 -16.89 46.31 10.58
CA ILE A 780 -16.46 47.48 11.37
C ILE A 780 -16.90 48.77 10.69
N VAL A 781 -16.68 48.93 9.38
CA VAL A 781 -17.08 50.15 8.64
C VAL A 781 -18.58 50.36 8.71
N VAL A 782 -19.38 49.30 8.46
CA VAL A 782 -20.84 49.35 8.58
C VAL A 782 -21.25 49.71 10.00
N GLY A 783 -20.69 49.05 11.01
CA GLY A 783 -20.98 49.35 12.42
C GLY A 783 -20.67 50.80 12.79
N VAL A 784 -19.54 51.36 12.34
CA VAL A 784 -19.18 52.77 12.58
C VAL A 784 -20.13 53.73 11.86
N LEU A 785 -20.53 53.42 10.63
CA LEU A 785 -21.52 54.23 9.89
C LEU A 785 -22.89 54.22 10.57
N GLU A 786 -23.34 53.06 11.06
CA GLU A 786 -24.59 52.90 11.83
C GLU A 786 -24.56 53.71 13.13
N VAL A 787 -23.47 53.62 13.90
CA VAL A 787 -23.26 54.43 15.10
C VAL A 787 -23.23 55.92 14.76
N GLY A 788 -22.50 56.31 13.72
CA GLY A 788 -22.44 57.70 13.24
C GLY A 788 -23.81 58.26 12.85
N GLY A 789 -24.61 57.47 12.13
CA GLY A 789 -25.99 57.77 11.79
C GLY A 789 -26.89 57.90 13.01
N GLY A 790 -26.75 56.99 13.98
CA GLY A 790 -27.44 57.05 15.27
C GLY A 790 -27.10 58.31 16.08
N VAL A 791 -25.82 58.67 16.17
CA VAL A 791 -25.35 59.91 16.84
C VAL A 791 -25.89 61.16 16.13
N PHE A 792 -25.91 61.17 14.80
CA PHE A 792 -26.47 62.28 14.03
C PHE A 792 -27.97 62.47 14.31
N LEU A 793 -28.76 61.39 14.28
CA LEU A 793 -30.19 61.43 14.61
C LEU A 793 -30.44 61.85 16.08
N TRP A 794 -29.59 61.39 17.00
CA TRP A 794 -29.64 61.81 18.41
C TRP A 794 -29.37 63.31 18.58
N ARG A 795 -28.35 63.85 17.90
CA ARG A 795 -28.05 65.29 17.89
C ARG A 795 -29.22 66.10 17.33
N ARG A 796 -29.82 65.66 16.21
CA ARG A 796 -30.99 66.31 15.60
C ARG A 796 -32.22 66.28 16.52
N HIS A 797 -32.45 65.18 17.24
CA HIS A 797 -33.51 65.10 18.24
C HIS A 797 -33.29 66.06 19.42
N LYS A 798 -32.06 66.15 19.94
CA LYS A 798 -31.69 67.08 21.02
C LYS A 798 -31.87 68.55 20.60
N GLN A 799 -31.50 68.91 19.37
CA GLN A 799 -31.73 70.25 18.82
C GLN A 799 -33.22 70.58 18.70
N LYS A 800 -34.06 69.64 18.23
CA LYS A 800 -35.52 69.82 18.19
C LYS A 800 -36.13 70.00 19.60
N LEU A 801 -35.65 69.25 20.60
CA LEU A 801 -36.04 69.43 22.00
C LEU A 801 -35.63 70.80 22.56
N GLN A 802 -34.44 71.30 22.20
CA GLN A 802 -33.97 72.63 22.60
C GLN A 802 -34.79 73.76 21.96
N MET A 803 -35.17 73.62 20.68
CA MET A 803 -36.08 74.57 20.03
C MET A 803 -37.49 74.56 20.65
N LEU A 804 -38.01 73.40 21.04
CA LEU A 804 -39.28 73.31 21.78
C LEU A 804 -39.21 73.92 23.19
N ARG A 805 -38.04 73.88 23.86
CA ARG A 805 -37.82 74.57 25.15
C ARG A 805 -37.76 76.10 25.00
N TYR A 806 -37.05 76.61 23.99
CA TYR A 806 -36.94 78.06 23.75
C TYR A 806 -38.20 78.68 23.11
N GLY A 807 -38.99 77.91 22.35
CA GLY A 807 -40.28 78.36 21.82
C GLY A 807 -41.42 78.39 22.85
N SER A 808 -41.17 78.02 24.11
CA SER A 808 -42.15 78.12 25.21
C SER A 808 -41.97 79.36 26.10
N VAL A 809 -41.06 80.26 25.71
CA VAL A 809 -40.86 81.58 26.34
C VAL A 809 -41.02 82.66 25.26
N ILE A 810 -42.21 82.74 24.66
CA ILE A 810 -42.81 83.95 24.07
C ILE A 810 -44.30 83.90 24.38
#